data_AF-A0A3L7T1Z4-F1
#
_entry.id   AF-A0A3L7T1Z4-F1
#
_cell.length_a   1.000
_cell.length_b   1.000
_cell.length_c   1.000
_cell.angle_alpha   90.00
_cell.angle_beta   90.00
_cell.angle_gamma   90.00
#
_symmetry.space_group_name_H-M   'P 1'
#
loop_
_entity.id
_entity.type
_entity.pdbx_description
1 polymer ?
#
loop_
_entity_poly.entity_id
_entity_poly.type
_entity_poly.pdbx_seq_one_letter_code
_entity_poly.pdbx_strand_id
1 'polypeptide(L)'
;MNRLVFSAIAALSLACIAHAHPPNDFNAASNRAWTNARTGEVVDGSFMFARSGKVAIATATGDITTIALADLATADRNEAEQRIAAIRTINESIVDQAQPNPAAQPTDAAKPPQAAIFDAFAPFVKTRADERWLYVESDGLPHKPLESTMMVGITAWQQQVPLPQKYEGANAWQIPLKPELADKPISGKNALMRGAVALAANGIPIFNALNNRGVDSFSIGELDEFGGHCGRADDYHYHAAPLAIGAIVGKGKPIAYALDGFPIYGLFDPAAKPGDDLACPCGAHDKLDELNGHFCELPKGQGFGGGTRSYHYHASKSYPYINGGMKGKVTLNGEGNESEVTPQAHANPLRPALQALRGARITGFKQTGEKAWTLEYELAGKKCTIAYRVESEGKVSFEFTDADGKVTKETYTGRDQGGAGRPRGQGRGQGGGQGGGQGGGGQGGGGQGGRGGQQRDDRPPPPPTDDNPPRGDQPDAPRVAKTPNTPGMNLECASLDANGMLETRCTCDGDSLSPALKWSGLPAGTKSIAVTMHHIPPGAESEHVYIMLYAIPATATGIGEGARDIGTWGVNTVNRRREYAPPCSKGPGVKVYTATVYALSEAPKLDAGRDGATRAQLLKAIEKTTLGTASFDLRFERKGGGGDDQPPQQRGGPRGGQGGGGQGGQGGRGGVIKPATTDTIHGSIYADNWFAMYINGKLIAVDSIDFLPHNVVSLDILPEYPMTIAVIAKDNADPKTGCEYGRSIGDGGIVIKFADATVTDASWKAKCIFHGPIDRDTANPKVRSEPIPDNWFAVDYDDSKWENATEYTQERIDPKQPFFEHDFKDAKWIWSGDLNLDNTVLLRKKIEKPDAKRRWTSKPDLDTSFTPSSVTPTK
;
A
#
# COMPACT_ATOMS: atom_id res chain seq x y z
N MET A 1 -65.37 14.83 -12.13
CA MET A 1 -65.07 15.93 -13.07
C MET A 1 -63.68 16.43 -12.72
N ASN A 2 -62.61 15.64 -12.92
CA ASN A 2 -62.02 15.01 -14.11
C ASN A 2 -61.20 15.97 -14.98
N ARG A 3 -59.88 15.75 -14.90
CA ARG A 3 -58.85 15.82 -15.95
C ARG A 3 -58.50 17.20 -16.53
N LEU A 4 -57.19 17.30 -16.82
CA LEU A 4 -56.49 18.27 -17.68
C LEU A 4 -56.13 19.62 -17.05
N VAL A 5 -54.99 19.69 -16.37
CA VAL A 5 -53.82 20.50 -16.80
C VAL A 5 -52.56 19.87 -16.18
N PHE A 6 -52.12 18.74 -16.73
CA PHE A 6 -50.78 18.18 -16.50
C PHE A 6 -50.28 17.76 -17.87
N SER A 7 -49.50 18.61 -18.54
CA SER A 7 -48.50 18.26 -19.56
C SER A 7 -47.87 19.49 -20.18
N ALA A 8 -46.54 19.40 -20.30
CA ALA A 8 -45.67 20.01 -21.30
C ALA A 8 -44.89 21.29 -20.93
N ILE A 9 -43.55 21.10 -20.94
CA ILE A 9 -42.43 22.06 -21.11
C ILE A 9 -41.93 22.67 -19.78
N ALA A 10 -40.72 22.42 -19.25
CA ALA A 10 -39.48 21.76 -19.70
C ALA A 10 -38.76 21.20 -18.44
N ALA A 11 -38.18 20.00 -18.39
CA ALA A 11 -37.11 19.44 -19.23
C ALA A 11 -35.83 20.29 -19.25
N LEU A 12 -35.10 20.32 -18.13
CA LEU A 12 -33.62 20.27 -18.06
C LEU A 12 -33.22 20.08 -16.58
N SER A 13 -32.11 19.38 -16.33
CA SER A 13 -31.51 19.04 -15.03
C SER A 13 -32.10 17.86 -14.23
N LEU A 14 -32.07 16.66 -14.82
CA LEU A 14 -31.77 15.44 -14.07
C LEU A 14 -30.36 14.96 -14.45
N ALA A 15 -29.42 15.03 -13.51
CA ALA A 15 -28.21 14.22 -13.54
C ALA A 15 -27.69 14.02 -12.11
N CYS A 16 -27.31 12.78 -11.80
CA CYS A 16 -26.58 12.30 -10.62
C CYS A 16 -27.40 11.88 -9.39
N ILE A 17 -28.17 10.80 -9.52
CA ILE A 17 -28.40 9.85 -8.43
C ILE A 17 -27.93 8.47 -8.92
N ALA A 18 -27.07 7.81 -8.14
CA ALA A 18 -26.60 6.46 -8.38
C ALA A 18 -27.69 5.46 -7.96
N HIS A 19 -28.04 4.50 -8.84
CA HIS A 19 -28.99 3.44 -8.53
C HIS A 19 -28.33 2.08 -8.84
N ALA A 20 -28.16 1.22 -7.83
CA ALA A 20 -27.66 -0.15 -7.94
C ALA A 20 -28.83 -1.15 -8.10
N HIS A 21 -28.55 -2.34 -8.64
CA HIS A 21 -29.53 -3.38 -9.04
C HIS A 21 -29.84 -4.43 -7.96
N PRO A 22 -31.00 -5.11 -8.02
CA PRO A 22 -31.23 -6.38 -7.33
C PRO A 22 -30.65 -7.59 -8.09
N PRO A 23 -30.33 -8.70 -7.40
CA PRO A 23 -29.78 -9.91 -7.99
C PRO A 23 -30.91 -10.76 -8.60
N ASN A 24 -30.83 -11.10 -9.89
CA ASN A 24 -31.35 -12.35 -10.51
C ASN A 24 -31.76 -12.21 -11.99
N ASP A 25 -31.00 -11.54 -12.84
CA ASP A 25 -31.28 -11.63 -14.30
C ASP A 25 -30.01 -11.68 -15.18
N PHE A 26 -28.97 -12.38 -14.72
CA PHE A 26 -27.98 -12.90 -15.66
C PHE A 26 -28.54 -14.13 -16.37
N ASN A 27 -29.40 -13.89 -17.37
CA ASN A 27 -29.84 -14.91 -18.31
C ASN A 27 -29.42 -14.51 -19.72
N ALA A 28 -28.61 -15.34 -20.37
CA ALA A 28 -28.11 -15.14 -21.74
C ALA A 28 -29.25 -15.03 -22.79
N ALA A 29 -30.49 -15.41 -22.43
CA ALA A 29 -31.68 -15.24 -23.25
C ALA A 29 -32.21 -13.80 -23.36
N SER A 30 -31.64 -12.83 -22.63
CA SER A 30 -32.10 -11.43 -22.60
C SER A 30 -31.21 -10.45 -23.39
N ASN A 31 -30.17 -10.96 -24.06
CA ASN A 31 -29.33 -10.16 -24.94
C ASN A 31 -30.15 -9.59 -26.09
N ARG A 32 -29.98 -8.30 -26.36
CA ARG A 32 -30.52 -7.62 -27.53
C ARG A 32 -29.48 -6.68 -28.12
N ALA A 33 -29.71 -6.29 -29.37
CA ALA A 33 -28.96 -5.24 -30.01
C ALA A 33 -29.35 -3.87 -29.42
N TRP A 34 -28.34 -3.10 -29.01
CA TRP A 34 -28.45 -1.72 -28.54
C TRP A 34 -27.68 -0.82 -29.50
N THR A 35 -28.39 0.11 -30.13
CA THR A 35 -27.83 0.92 -31.20
C THR A 35 -27.51 2.33 -30.71
N ASN A 36 -26.27 2.75 -30.90
CA ASN A 36 -25.88 4.15 -30.77
C ASN A 36 -26.27 4.89 -32.06
N ALA A 37 -27.34 5.69 -32.01
CA ALA A 37 -27.86 6.44 -33.14
C ALA A 37 -26.93 7.57 -33.61
N ARG A 38 -25.95 7.97 -32.79
CA ARG A 38 -24.96 9.00 -33.15
C ARG A 38 -23.80 8.41 -33.96
N THR A 39 -23.32 7.22 -33.59
CA THR A 39 -22.16 6.58 -34.24
C THR A 39 -22.54 5.46 -35.21
N GLY A 40 -23.79 4.97 -35.16
CA GLY A 40 -24.26 3.81 -35.90
C GLY A 40 -23.79 2.46 -35.33
N GLU A 41 -23.06 2.48 -34.21
CA GLU A 41 -22.53 1.29 -33.56
C GLU A 41 -23.67 0.47 -32.92
N VAL A 42 -23.67 -0.84 -33.15
CA VAL A 42 -24.66 -1.77 -32.58
C VAL A 42 -23.95 -2.74 -31.64
N VAL A 43 -24.43 -2.79 -30.41
CA VAL A 43 -23.87 -3.64 -29.34
C VAL A 43 -24.90 -4.70 -28.96
N ASP A 44 -24.57 -5.97 -29.15
CA ASP A 44 -25.39 -7.08 -28.67
C ASP A 44 -25.06 -7.42 -27.22
N GLY A 45 -26.03 -7.26 -26.31
CA GLY A 45 -25.81 -7.47 -24.89
C GLY A 45 -27.02 -7.19 -23.99
N SER A 46 -26.82 -7.40 -22.70
CA SER A 46 -27.81 -7.24 -21.64
C SER A 46 -27.66 -5.88 -20.94
N PHE A 47 -28.78 -5.20 -20.70
CA PHE A 47 -28.80 -3.96 -19.91
C PHE A 47 -28.28 -4.22 -18.49
N MET A 48 -27.24 -3.50 -18.08
CA MET A 48 -26.56 -3.71 -16.80
C MET A 48 -26.90 -2.68 -15.74
N PHE A 49 -26.94 -1.39 -16.06
CA PHE A 49 -27.37 -0.29 -15.17
C PHE A 49 -27.35 1.03 -15.95
N ALA A 50 -27.97 2.08 -15.40
CA ALA A 50 -27.83 3.42 -15.92
C ALA A 50 -27.37 4.40 -14.84
N ARG A 51 -26.32 5.17 -15.12
CA ARG A 51 -25.75 6.15 -14.18
C ARG A 51 -25.22 7.35 -14.95
N SER A 52 -25.44 8.56 -14.41
CA SER A 52 -24.95 9.81 -14.98
C SER A 52 -25.27 9.99 -16.48
N GLY A 53 -26.49 9.62 -16.89
CA GLY A 53 -26.96 9.75 -18.27
C GLY A 53 -26.38 8.74 -19.25
N LYS A 54 -25.74 7.65 -18.77
CA LYS A 54 -25.21 6.57 -19.60
C LYS A 54 -25.80 5.23 -19.20
N VAL A 55 -25.99 4.36 -20.19
CA VAL A 55 -26.48 2.98 -20.07
C VAL A 55 -25.31 2.03 -20.26
N ALA A 56 -25.05 1.21 -19.25
CA ALA A 56 -24.08 0.12 -19.31
C ALA A 56 -24.75 -1.14 -19.87
N ILE A 57 -24.06 -1.82 -20.79
CA ILE A 57 -24.52 -3.03 -21.47
C ILE A 57 -23.41 -4.07 -21.33
N ALA A 58 -23.72 -5.20 -20.71
CA ALA A 58 -22.82 -6.36 -20.68
C ALA A 58 -23.04 -7.18 -21.95
N THR A 59 -21.99 -7.30 -22.75
CA THR A 59 -22.01 -8.12 -23.95
C THR A 59 -21.99 -9.61 -23.60
N ALA A 60 -22.31 -10.47 -24.57
CA ALA A 60 -22.29 -11.93 -24.37
C ALA A 60 -20.92 -12.50 -23.97
N THR A 61 -19.81 -11.77 -24.17
CA THR A 61 -18.45 -12.13 -23.75
C THR A 61 -18.10 -11.70 -22.32
N GLY A 62 -19.01 -10.98 -21.65
CA GLY A 62 -18.81 -10.48 -20.28
C GLY A 62 -18.18 -9.09 -20.21
N ASP A 63 -17.85 -8.48 -21.35
CA ASP A 63 -17.34 -7.12 -21.42
C ASP A 63 -18.46 -6.11 -21.20
N ILE A 64 -18.22 -5.09 -20.39
CA ILE A 64 -19.17 -4.02 -20.12
C ILE A 64 -18.82 -2.80 -20.97
N THR A 65 -19.73 -2.42 -21.86
CA THR A 65 -19.64 -1.17 -22.62
C THR A 65 -20.71 -0.19 -22.18
N THR A 66 -20.56 1.09 -22.53
CA THR A 66 -21.52 2.13 -22.15
C THR A 66 -21.89 3.02 -23.32
N ILE A 67 -23.19 3.25 -23.51
CA ILE A 67 -23.73 4.20 -24.48
C ILE A 67 -24.42 5.33 -23.73
N ALA A 68 -24.24 6.59 -24.15
CA ALA A 68 -25.01 7.68 -23.54
C ALA A 68 -26.50 7.48 -23.82
N LEU A 69 -27.36 7.66 -22.81
CA LEU A 69 -28.80 7.43 -22.92
C LEU A 69 -29.42 8.28 -24.04
N ALA A 70 -28.97 9.53 -24.17
CA ALA A 70 -29.37 10.44 -25.24
C ALA A 70 -28.94 9.99 -26.64
N ASP A 71 -27.95 9.10 -26.73
CA ASP A 71 -27.38 8.61 -27.99
C ASP A 71 -27.92 7.26 -28.41
N LEU A 72 -28.71 6.60 -27.57
CA LEU A 72 -29.40 5.36 -27.96
C LEU A 72 -30.47 5.65 -29.01
N ALA A 73 -30.66 4.73 -29.96
CA ALA A 73 -31.79 4.75 -30.88
C ALA A 73 -33.11 4.73 -30.11
N THR A 74 -34.17 5.34 -30.67
CA THR A 74 -35.41 5.61 -29.93
C THR A 74 -36.03 4.38 -29.27
N ALA A 75 -35.99 3.21 -29.92
CA ALA A 75 -36.49 1.97 -29.34
C ALA A 75 -35.62 1.44 -28.18
N ASP A 76 -34.30 1.61 -28.25
CA ASP A 76 -33.35 1.19 -27.22
C ASP A 76 -33.35 2.17 -26.04
N ARG A 77 -33.51 3.46 -26.31
CA ARG A 77 -33.68 4.48 -25.28
C ARG A 77 -34.97 4.26 -24.49
N ASN A 78 -36.08 3.97 -25.17
CA ASN A 78 -37.36 3.69 -24.51
C ASN A 78 -37.28 2.42 -23.63
N GLU A 79 -36.59 1.37 -24.09
CA GLU A 79 -36.32 0.18 -23.27
C GLU A 79 -35.46 0.51 -22.05
N ALA A 80 -34.37 1.25 -22.23
CA ALA A 80 -33.51 1.68 -21.12
C ALA A 80 -34.29 2.52 -20.11
N GLU A 81 -35.11 3.46 -20.56
CA GLU A 81 -35.95 4.30 -19.70
C GLU A 81 -37.03 3.49 -18.96
N GLN A 82 -37.64 2.48 -19.60
CA GLN A 82 -38.56 1.56 -18.93
C GLN A 82 -37.86 0.72 -17.86
N ARG A 83 -36.64 0.20 -18.12
CA ARG A 83 -35.86 -0.55 -17.13
C ARG A 83 -35.40 0.34 -15.97
N ILE A 84 -34.99 1.58 -16.26
CA ILE A 84 -34.67 2.59 -15.24
C ILE A 84 -35.90 2.90 -14.38
N ALA A 85 -37.07 3.07 -14.99
CA ALA A 85 -38.32 3.32 -14.27
C ALA A 85 -38.76 2.10 -13.43
N ALA A 86 -38.57 0.86 -13.92
CA ALA A 86 -38.86 -0.35 -13.17
C ALA A 86 -37.94 -0.53 -11.95
N ILE A 87 -36.63 -0.26 -12.11
CA ILE A 87 -35.65 -0.26 -11.00
C ILE A 87 -35.99 0.83 -9.98
N ARG A 88 -36.41 2.00 -10.45
CA ARG A 88 -36.88 3.09 -9.60
C ARG A 88 -38.14 2.68 -8.83
N THR A 89 -39.09 2.00 -9.46
CA THR A 89 -40.32 1.50 -8.82
C THR A 89 -40.00 0.39 -7.80
N ILE A 90 -38.99 -0.47 -8.05
CA ILE A 90 -38.51 -1.47 -7.09
C ILE A 90 -37.87 -0.78 -5.87
N ASN A 91 -36.99 0.19 -6.09
CA ASN A 91 -36.37 0.98 -5.02
C ASN A 91 -37.40 1.80 -4.23
N GLU A 92 -38.42 2.34 -4.90
CA GLU A 92 -39.55 3.03 -4.27
C GLU A 92 -40.47 2.03 -3.52
N SER A 93 -40.63 0.79 -4.00
CA SER A 93 -41.41 -0.27 -3.31
C SER A 93 -40.70 -0.84 -2.07
N ILE A 94 -39.36 -0.80 -2.02
CA ILE A 94 -38.55 -1.13 -0.85
C ILE A 94 -38.69 -0.04 0.23
N VAL A 95 -38.89 1.21 -0.20
CA VAL A 95 -39.18 2.36 0.70
C VAL A 95 -40.64 2.32 1.18
N ASP A 96 -41.61 1.91 0.35
CA ASP A 96 -43.02 1.78 0.75
C ASP A 96 -43.28 0.60 1.70
N GLN A 97 -42.44 -0.46 1.69
CA GLN A 97 -42.49 -1.56 2.66
C GLN A 97 -41.77 -1.26 3.98
N ALA A 98 -40.98 -0.18 4.05
CA ALA A 98 -40.39 0.32 5.28
C ALA A 98 -41.37 1.25 6.00
N GLN A 99 -42.50 0.70 6.45
CA GLN A 99 -43.34 1.41 7.43
C GLN A 99 -42.60 1.41 8.78
N PRO A 100 -42.46 2.57 9.45
CA PRO A 100 -41.89 2.64 10.79
C PRO A 100 -42.79 1.84 11.74
N ASN A 101 -42.26 0.78 12.34
CA ASN A 101 -43.00 0.00 13.33
C ASN A 101 -43.06 0.81 14.64
N PRO A 102 -44.26 1.19 15.15
CA PRO A 102 -44.38 1.91 16.39
C PRO A 102 -44.42 0.93 17.58
N ALA A 103 -43.75 1.37 18.65
CA ALA A 103 -43.79 0.85 20.03
C ALA A 103 -42.81 -0.28 20.40
N ALA A 104 -41.76 0.12 21.12
CA ALA A 104 -41.53 -0.35 22.48
C ALA A 104 -40.82 0.73 23.31
N GLN A 105 -41.56 1.33 24.26
CA GLN A 105 -41.05 1.90 25.52
C GLN A 105 -41.64 1.05 26.67
N PRO A 106 -41.13 1.04 27.93
CA PRO A 106 -40.29 2.05 28.64
C PRO A 106 -39.09 1.40 29.44
N THR A 107 -38.18 2.04 30.19
CA THR A 107 -38.22 3.19 31.14
C THR A 107 -36.86 3.91 31.32
N ASP A 108 -36.88 5.24 31.17
CA ASP A 108 -36.19 6.35 31.87
C ASP A 108 -34.73 6.26 32.40
N ALA A 109 -33.80 6.56 31.50
CA ALA A 109 -33.20 7.92 31.43
C ALA A 109 -33.19 8.34 29.95
N ALA A 110 -33.42 9.62 29.63
CA ALA A 110 -33.40 10.08 28.24
C ALA A 110 -32.03 9.76 27.62
N LYS A 111 -31.99 8.89 26.61
CA LYS A 111 -30.74 8.53 25.92
C LYS A 111 -30.07 9.80 25.38
N PRO A 112 -28.73 9.92 25.48
CA PRO A 112 -28.02 11.07 24.94
C PRO A 112 -28.24 11.17 23.42
N PRO A 113 -28.29 12.37 22.83
CA PRO A 113 -28.55 12.55 21.40
C PRO A 113 -27.61 11.76 20.47
N GLN A 114 -26.36 11.52 20.91
CA GLN A 114 -25.36 10.72 20.22
C GLN A 114 -25.82 9.27 19.98
N ALA A 115 -26.68 8.71 20.84
CA ALA A 115 -27.22 7.37 20.70
C ALA A 115 -28.13 7.22 19.46
N ALA A 116 -28.70 8.32 18.96
CA ALA A 116 -29.74 8.28 17.92
C ALA A 116 -29.26 7.63 16.61
N ILE A 117 -28.00 7.81 16.21
CA ILE A 117 -27.48 7.21 14.98
C ILE A 117 -27.32 5.69 15.12
N PHE A 118 -27.00 5.21 16.31
CA PHE A 118 -26.83 3.79 16.61
C PHE A 118 -28.19 3.11 16.78
N ASP A 119 -29.15 3.80 17.38
CA ASP A 119 -30.54 3.33 17.51
C ASP A 119 -31.22 3.08 16.14
N ALA A 120 -30.73 3.71 15.06
CA ALA A 120 -31.18 3.43 13.69
C ALA A 120 -30.84 1.99 13.21
N PHE A 121 -29.96 1.29 13.93
CA PHE A 121 -29.55 -0.09 13.66
C PHE A 121 -30.01 -1.08 14.75
N ALA A 122 -30.98 -0.68 15.57
CA ALA A 122 -31.63 -1.60 16.50
C ALA A 122 -32.36 -2.74 15.74
N PRO A 123 -32.41 -3.97 16.29
CA PRO A 123 -31.91 -4.39 17.61
C PRO A 123 -30.44 -4.86 17.62
N PHE A 124 -29.74 -4.82 16.47
CA PHE A 124 -28.38 -5.35 16.32
C PHE A 124 -27.32 -4.44 16.93
N VAL A 125 -27.60 -3.15 16.98
CA VAL A 125 -26.85 -2.19 17.77
C VAL A 125 -27.69 -1.75 18.96
N LYS A 126 -27.12 -1.82 20.16
CA LYS A 126 -27.76 -1.38 21.40
C LYS A 126 -26.92 -0.31 22.06
N THR A 127 -27.58 0.63 22.70
CA THR A 127 -26.89 1.71 23.41
C THR A 127 -27.32 1.76 24.87
N ARG A 128 -26.37 2.00 25.76
CA ARG A 128 -26.61 2.45 27.14
C ARG A 128 -25.66 3.59 27.45
N ALA A 129 -25.97 4.43 28.44
CA ALA A 129 -25.14 5.58 28.76
C ALA A 129 -25.02 5.76 30.28
N ASP A 130 -23.90 6.35 30.69
CA ASP A 130 -23.74 6.95 32.01
C ASP A 130 -23.42 8.46 31.85
N GLU A 131 -22.98 9.13 32.91
CA GLU A 131 -22.68 10.57 32.86
C GLU A 131 -21.50 10.94 31.94
N ARG A 132 -20.63 9.96 31.64
CA ARG A 132 -19.35 10.15 30.92
C ARG A 132 -19.36 9.50 29.55
N TRP A 133 -19.93 8.30 29.43
CA TRP A 133 -19.78 7.44 28.25
C TRP A 133 -21.13 7.07 27.64
N LEU A 134 -21.18 7.10 26.31
CA LEU A 134 -22.08 6.28 25.53
C LEU A 134 -21.41 4.92 25.33
N TYR A 135 -22.09 3.86 25.76
CA TYR A 135 -21.70 2.49 25.48
C TYR A 135 -22.50 1.98 24.29
N VAL A 136 -21.80 1.43 23.30
CA VAL A 136 -22.42 0.85 22.10
C VAL A 136 -22.07 -0.63 22.04
N GLU A 137 -23.11 -1.45 21.98
CA GLU A 137 -23.03 -2.90 21.90
C GLU A 137 -23.42 -3.38 20.50
N SER A 138 -22.62 -4.29 19.94
CA SER A 138 -22.83 -4.87 18.62
C SER A 138 -22.10 -6.21 18.50
N ASP A 139 -22.30 -6.91 17.38
CA ASP A 139 -21.51 -8.08 17.01
C ASP A 139 -20.40 -7.79 15.98
N GLY A 140 -20.24 -6.53 15.57
CA GLY A 140 -19.25 -6.12 14.57
C GLY A 140 -19.53 -6.57 13.14
N LEU A 141 -20.76 -6.99 12.82
CA LEU A 141 -21.17 -7.39 11.47
C LEU A 141 -22.25 -6.44 10.90
N PRO A 142 -22.37 -6.34 9.56
CA PRO A 142 -23.42 -5.57 8.93
C PRO A 142 -24.76 -6.30 9.06
N HIS A 143 -25.77 -5.56 9.52
CA HIS A 143 -27.14 -6.03 9.66
C HIS A 143 -28.11 -5.04 9.02
N LYS A 144 -29.36 -5.46 8.89
CA LYS A 144 -30.45 -4.55 8.51
C LYS A 144 -30.45 -3.30 9.40
N PRO A 145 -30.76 -2.12 8.84
CA PRO A 145 -31.26 -1.88 7.48
C PRO A 145 -30.16 -1.78 6.38
N LEU A 146 -28.87 -1.95 6.72
CA LEU A 146 -27.77 -1.87 5.76
C LEU A 146 -26.93 -3.14 5.79
N GLU A 147 -27.37 -4.13 5.03
CA GLU A 147 -26.60 -5.34 4.78
C GLU A 147 -25.58 -5.07 3.67
N SER A 148 -24.31 -5.43 3.86
CA SER A 148 -23.25 -5.28 2.86
C SER A 148 -22.64 -6.64 2.52
N THR A 149 -22.21 -6.78 1.27
CA THR A 149 -21.48 -7.98 0.82
C THR A 149 -20.02 -7.87 1.25
N MET A 150 -19.76 -8.19 2.52
CA MET A 150 -18.41 -8.15 3.10
C MET A 150 -17.40 -8.95 2.27
N MET A 151 -16.13 -8.58 2.38
CA MET A 151 -14.95 -9.31 1.86
C MET A 151 -14.78 -9.35 0.34
N VAL A 152 -15.85 -9.16 -0.43
CA VAL A 152 -15.78 -9.21 -1.91
C VAL A 152 -14.88 -8.10 -2.43
N GLY A 153 -14.01 -8.44 -3.38
CA GLY A 153 -13.03 -7.52 -3.96
C GLY A 153 -11.65 -7.55 -3.31
N ILE A 154 -11.50 -8.15 -2.12
CA ILE A 154 -10.19 -8.28 -1.47
C ILE A 154 -9.27 -9.18 -2.29
N THR A 155 -8.05 -8.70 -2.53
CA THR A 155 -6.99 -9.42 -3.26
C THR A 155 -5.72 -9.64 -2.44
N ALA A 156 -5.57 -8.94 -1.31
CA ALA A 156 -4.52 -9.14 -0.32
C ALA A 156 -5.12 -9.71 0.98
N TRP A 157 -5.55 -10.96 0.95
CA TRP A 157 -6.35 -11.56 2.03
C TRP A 157 -5.53 -12.41 3.01
N GLN A 158 -5.69 -12.18 4.32
CA GLN A 158 -5.02 -12.94 5.40
C GLN A 158 -5.76 -14.21 5.84
N GLN A 159 -6.64 -14.74 4.98
CA GLN A 159 -7.45 -15.94 5.24
C GLN A 159 -8.35 -15.85 6.48
N GLN A 160 -8.64 -14.62 6.92
CA GLN A 160 -9.59 -14.31 7.99
C GLN A 160 -10.99 -14.13 7.40
N VAL A 161 -12.01 -14.55 8.12
CA VAL A 161 -13.42 -14.43 7.69
C VAL A 161 -14.21 -13.64 8.72
N PRO A 162 -15.32 -12.98 8.35
CA PRO A 162 -16.12 -12.27 9.34
C PRO A 162 -16.71 -13.23 10.37
N LEU A 163 -16.32 -13.07 11.63
CA LEU A 163 -16.95 -13.73 12.77
C LEU A 163 -17.57 -12.70 13.72
N PRO A 164 -18.77 -12.96 14.26
CA PRO A 164 -19.38 -12.07 15.22
C PRO A 164 -18.51 -11.98 16.48
N GLN A 165 -18.23 -10.76 16.90
CA GLN A 165 -17.44 -10.44 18.10
C GLN A 165 -18.38 -10.06 19.24
N LYS A 166 -17.98 -10.30 20.48
CA LYS A 166 -18.82 -9.98 21.65
C LYS A 166 -18.50 -8.59 22.20
N TYR A 167 -18.92 -7.54 21.51
CA TYR A 167 -18.75 -6.16 21.98
C TYR A 167 -19.91 -5.78 22.91
N GLU A 168 -20.10 -6.52 24.00
CA GLU A 168 -21.25 -6.35 24.90
C GLU A 168 -20.80 -6.19 26.37
N GLY A 169 -21.66 -5.61 27.21
CA GLY A 169 -21.41 -5.52 28.65
C GLY A 169 -20.14 -4.73 28.94
N ALA A 170 -19.18 -5.35 29.63
CA ALA A 170 -17.89 -4.72 29.96
C ALA A 170 -16.96 -4.52 28.74
N ASN A 171 -17.22 -5.20 27.62
CA ASN A 171 -16.48 -5.08 26.36
C ASN A 171 -17.24 -4.24 25.32
N ALA A 172 -18.24 -3.44 25.73
CA ALA A 172 -18.92 -2.51 24.84
C ALA A 172 -17.99 -1.37 24.40
N TRP A 173 -18.19 -0.84 23.20
CA TRP A 173 -17.48 0.34 22.73
C TRP A 173 -17.82 1.55 23.60
N GLN A 174 -16.84 2.41 23.88
CA GLN A 174 -17.02 3.58 24.74
C GLN A 174 -16.73 4.85 23.97
N ILE A 175 -17.73 5.74 23.88
CA ILE A 175 -17.62 7.03 23.21
C ILE A 175 -17.86 8.14 24.24
N PRO A 176 -16.95 9.11 24.42
CA PRO A 176 -17.14 10.22 25.35
C PRO A 176 -18.38 11.04 24.99
N LEU A 177 -19.26 11.29 25.96
CA LEU A 177 -20.44 12.16 25.76
C LEU A 177 -20.09 13.65 25.74
N LYS A 178 -18.98 14.01 26.35
CA LYS A 178 -18.47 15.38 26.48
C LYS A 178 -17.03 15.40 25.96
N PRO A 179 -16.82 15.41 24.62
CA PRO A 179 -15.48 15.45 24.05
C PRO A 179 -14.78 16.77 24.45
N GLU A 180 -13.50 16.66 24.78
CA GLU A 180 -12.62 17.78 25.07
C GLU A 180 -11.51 17.83 24.03
N LEU A 181 -11.09 19.02 23.61
CA LEU A 181 -9.93 19.16 22.72
C LEU A 181 -8.65 18.71 23.43
N ALA A 182 -7.80 17.97 22.72
CA ALA A 182 -6.46 17.68 23.18
C ALA A 182 -5.56 18.92 23.05
N ASP A 183 -4.69 19.14 24.04
CA ASP A 183 -3.65 20.16 23.94
C ASP A 183 -2.69 19.86 22.77
N LYS A 184 -2.50 18.57 22.49
CA LYS A 184 -1.73 18.04 21.36
C LYS A 184 -2.56 16.96 20.66
N PRO A 185 -3.20 17.29 19.53
CA PRO A 185 -3.88 16.30 18.70
C PRO A 185 -2.93 15.19 18.25
N ILE A 186 -3.46 13.98 18.06
CA ILE A 186 -2.70 12.80 17.65
C ILE A 186 -2.95 12.55 16.16
N SER A 187 -1.88 12.49 15.38
CA SER A 187 -1.96 12.13 13.96
C SER A 187 -1.93 10.62 13.76
N GLY A 188 -2.89 10.09 12.99
CA GLY A 188 -2.93 8.70 12.55
C GLY A 188 -1.81 8.32 11.59
N LYS A 189 -1.06 9.28 11.04
CA LYS A 189 0.13 8.98 10.22
C LYS A 189 1.24 8.30 11.04
N ASN A 190 1.32 8.61 12.33
CA ASN A 190 2.43 8.23 13.20
C ASN A 190 1.97 7.44 14.44
N ALA A 191 0.67 7.19 14.58
CA ALA A 191 0.06 6.58 15.75
C ALA A 191 -1.26 5.86 15.38
N LEU A 192 -1.86 5.17 16.35
CA LEU A 192 -3.20 4.58 16.24
C LEU A 192 -3.35 3.50 15.15
N MET A 193 -2.27 2.80 14.80
CA MET A 193 -2.34 1.70 13.81
C MET A 193 -2.70 0.36 14.46
N ARG A 194 -2.98 0.36 15.77
CA ARG A 194 -3.52 -0.75 16.53
C ARG A 194 -4.89 -0.34 17.07
N GLY A 195 -5.91 -1.17 16.85
CA GLY A 195 -7.28 -0.92 17.30
C GLY A 195 -8.06 0.12 16.48
N ALA A 196 -9.27 0.44 16.94
CA ALA A 196 -10.16 1.36 16.26
C ALA A 196 -9.81 2.82 16.56
N VAL A 197 -10.17 3.69 15.61
CA VAL A 197 -10.14 5.15 15.73
C VAL A 197 -11.55 5.75 15.77
N ALA A 198 -12.55 5.01 15.32
CA ALA A 198 -13.95 5.41 15.37
C ALA A 198 -14.88 4.19 15.38
N LEU A 199 -16.16 4.43 15.63
CA LEU A 199 -17.23 3.44 15.55
C LEU A 199 -18.32 3.93 14.59
N ALA A 200 -18.62 3.13 13.56
CA ALA A 200 -19.68 3.41 12.61
C ALA A 200 -21.07 3.21 13.24
N ALA A 201 -22.09 3.91 12.74
CA ALA A 201 -23.45 3.85 13.28
C ALA A 201 -24.04 2.42 13.29
N ASN A 202 -23.61 1.57 12.35
CA ASN A 202 -23.99 0.16 12.29
C ASN A 202 -23.24 -0.74 13.30
N GLY A 203 -22.45 -0.16 14.20
CA GLY A 203 -21.74 -0.88 15.26
C GLY A 203 -20.45 -1.58 14.81
N ILE A 204 -19.97 -1.29 13.60
CA ILE A 204 -18.71 -1.84 13.08
C ILE A 204 -17.57 -0.85 13.37
N PRO A 205 -16.44 -1.30 13.95
CA PRO A 205 -15.33 -0.41 14.23
C PRO A 205 -14.63 0.07 12.94
N ILE A 206 -14.08 1.27 13.02
CA ILE A 206 -13.29 1.91 11.97
C ILE A 206 -11.87 2.05 12.48
N PHE A 207 -10.93 1.46 11.77
CA PHE A 207 -9.51 1.48 12.06
C PHE A 207 -8.83 2.57 11.24
N ASN A 208 -7.59 2.87 11.61
CA ASN A 208 -6.75 3.78 10.85
C ASN A 208 -6.55 3.25 9.42
N ALA A 209 -6.61 4.14 8.42
CA ALA A 209 -6.38 3.80 7.02
C ALA A 209 -5.03 3.10 6.78
N LEU A 210 -4.06 3.31 7.67
CA LEU A 210 -2.80 2.59 7.70
C LEU A 210 -2.92 1.33 8.56
N ASN A 211 -2.57 0.16 8.01
CA ASN A 211 -2.39 -1.05 8.81
C ASN A 211 -1.18 -0.93 9.76
N ASN A 212 -0.98 -1.92 10.64
CA ASN A 212 0.11 -1.91 11.64
C ASN A 212 1.54 -1.76 11.07
N ARG A 213 1.73 -1.88 9.74
CA ARG A 213 3.02 -1.66 9.07
C ARG A 213 3.20 -0.22 8.58
N GLY A 214 2.21 0.66 8.78
CA GLY A 214 2.18 2.02 8.22
C GLY A 214 1.82 2.07 6.74
N VAL A 215 1.20 1.03 6.18
CA VAL A 215 0.85 0.95 4.76
C VAL A 215 -0.65 1.17 4.59
N ASP A 216 -1.04 2.02 3.63
CA ASP A 216 -2.44 2.27 3.28
C ASP A 216 -3.13 0.99 2.78
N SER A 217 -4.08 0.48 3.57
CA SER A 217 -4.82 -0.76 3.33
C SER A 217 -5.64 -0.72 2.03
N PHE A 218 -6.17 0.45 1.65
CA PHE A 218 -6.90 0.63 0.40
C PHE A 218 -5.96 0.44 -0.80
N SER A 219 -4.77 1.04 -0.73
CA SER A 219 -3.79 1.05 -1.83
C SER A 219 -3.23 -0.33 -2.19
N ILE A 220 -3.29 -1.29 -1.27
CA ILE A 220 -2.74 -2.64 -1.44
C ILE A 220 -3.80 -3.73 -1.64
N GLY A 221 -5.08 -3.34 -1.81
CA GLY A 221 -6.17 -4.29 -2.07
C GLY A 221 -6.52 -5.20 -0.90
N GLU A 222 -6.28 -4.73 0.34
CA GLU A 222 -6.71 -5.41 1.58
C GLU A 222 -8.20 -5.18 1.87
N LEU A 223 -8.84 -4.18 1.25
CA LEU A 223 -10.23 -3.78 1.53
C LEU A 223 -11.24 -4.35 0.54
N ASP A 224 -12.43 -4.62 1.03
CA ASP A 224 -13.61 -4.93 0.22
C ASP A 224 -14.24 -3.68 -0.39
N GLU A 225 -15.30 -3.87 -1.18
CA GLU A 225 -16.02 -2.81 -1.88
C GLU A 225 -16.63 -1.74 -0.97
N PHE A 226 -16.77 -2.02 0.33
CA PHE A 226 -17.31 -1.12 1.34
C PHE A 226 -16.21 -0.51 2.23
N GLY A 227 -14.93 -0.77 1.92
CA GLY A 227 -13.80 -0.21 2.62
C GLY A 227 -13.42 -0.97 3.89
N GLY A 228 -13.84 -2.22 4.06
CA GLY A 228 -13.54 -3.03 5.25
C GLY A 228 -12.83 -4.35 4.95
N HIS A 229 -12.32 -4.98 6.00
CA HIS A 229 -11.73 -6.32 5.95
C HIS A 229 -11.73 -6.99 7.32
N CYS A 230 -11.27 -8.25 7.39
CA CYS A 230 -11.09 -8.95 8.66
C CYS A 230 -9.68 -8.82 9.23
N GLY A 231 -9.60 -8.45 10.50
CA GLY A 231 -8.39 -8.46 11.31
C GLY A 231 -7.98 -9.85 11.79
N ARG A 232 -6.90 -9.91 12.57
CA ARG A 232 -6.30 -11.18 13.06
C ARG A 232 -7.21 -12.00 13.96
N ALA A 233 -8.28 -11.42 14.49
CA ALA A 233 -9.25 -12.11 15.34
C ALA A 233 -10.53 -12.49 14.58
N ASP A 234 -10.47 -12.55 13.24
CA ASP A 234 -11.65 -12.72 12.37
C ASP A 234 -12.68 -11.58 12.59
N ASP A 235 -12.22 -10.42 13.06
CA ASP A 235 -13.03 -9.23 13.33
C ASP A 235 -13.17 -8.37 12.08
N TYR A 236 -14.38 -8.16 11.59
CA TYR A 236 -14.61 -7.28 10.45
C TYR A 236 -14.60 -5.80 10.88
N HIS A 237 -13.86 -4.96 10.16
CA HIS A 237 -13.72 -3.54 10.46
C HIS A 237 -13.44 -2.71 9.21
N TYR A 238 -13.77 -1.42 9.24
CA TYR A 238 -13.53 -0.48 8.15
C TYR A 238 -12.16 0.18 8.25
N HIS A 239 -11.56 0.53 7.11
CA HIS A 239 -10.41 1.45 6.98
C HIS A 239 -10.76 2.70 6.17
N ALA A 240 -11.91 2.68 5.48
CA ALA A 240 -12.47 3.81 4.77
C ALA A 240 -13.93 4.04 5.20
N ALA A 241 -14.43 5.27 5.03
CA ALA A 241 -15.75 5.64 5.51
C ALA A 241 -16.89 4.84 4.83
N PRO A 242 -17.78 4.17 5.58
CA PRO A 242 -18.95 3.48 5.03
C PRO A 242 -20.07 4.47 4.66
N LEU A 243 -19.90 5.20 3.55
CA LEU A 243 -20.78 6.31 3.15
C LEU A 243 -22.26 5.94 3.01
N ALA A 244 -22.57 4.67 2.74
CA ALA A 244 -23.94 4.16 2.63
C ALA A 244 -24.75 4.32 3.93
N ILE A 245 -24.08 4.41 5.09
CA ILE A 245 -24.73 4.66 6.39
C ILE A 245 -25.52 5.97 6.37
N GLY A 246 -25.07 6.99 5.64
CA GLY A 246 -25.73 8.30 5.57
C GLY A 246 -27.19 8.22 5.11
N ALA A 247 -27.53 7.24 4.25
CA ALA A 247 -28.91 7.03 3.80
C ALA A 247 -29.83 6.47 4.90
N ILE A 248 -29.27 5.78 5.89
CA ILE A 248 -30.00 5.20 7.02
C ILE A 248 -30.17 6.21 8.15
N VAL A 249 -29.08 6.83 8.58
CA VAL A 249 -29.10 7.78 9.70
C VAL A 249 -29.77 9.10 9.33
N GLY A 250 -29.83 9.42 8.03
CA GLY A 250 -30.48 10.59 7.50
C GLY A 250 -29.53 11.77 7.26
N LYS A 251 -29.98 12.69 6.41
CA LYS A 251 -29.22 13.87 6.00
C LYS A 251 -28.81 14.73 7.20
N GLY A 252 -27.56 15.19 7.21
CA GLY A 252 -27.01 16.02 8.27
C GLY A 252 -26.76 15.29 9.59
N LYS A 253 -26.88 13.96 9.63
CA LYS A 253 -26.50 13.13 10.77
C LYS A 253 -25.11 12.51 10.56
N PRO A 254 -24.35 12.30 11.64
CA PRO A 254 -23.05 11.65 11.54
C PRO A 254 -23.23 10.18 11.16
N ILE A 255 -22.27 9.66 10.38
CA ILE A 255 -22.21 8.25 9.99
C ILE A 255 -21.41 7.41 10.99
N ALA A 256 -20.62 8.06 11.85
CA ALA A 256 -19.79 7.44 12.87
C ALA A 256 -19.46 8.45 13.99
N TYR A 257 -18.91 7.97 15.09
CA TYR A 257 -18.25 8.79 16.11
C TYR A 257 -16.80 8.33 16.28
N ALA A 258 -15.86 9.27 16.31
CA ALA A 258 -14.49 9.01 16.68
C ALA A 258 -14.42 8.64 18.17
N LEU A 259 -13.40 7.85 18.56
CA LEU A 259 -13.25 7.43 19.97
C LEU A 259 -12.88 8.58 20.92
N ASP A 260 -12.53 9.75 20.38
CA ASP A 260 -12.39 10.99 21.13
C ASP A 260 -13.73 11.71 21.41
N GLY A 261 -14.85 11.18 20.87
CA GLY A 261 -16.22 11.65 21.10
C GLY A 261 -16.75 12.62 20.03
N PHE A 262 -15.93 13.02 19.05
CA PHE A 262 -16.39 13.90 17.98
C PHE A 262 -17.15 13.14 16.88
N PRO A 263 -18.22 13.74 16.32
CA PRO A 263 -18.95 13.11 15.23
C PRO A 263 -18.13 13.08 13.94
N ILE A 264 -18.38 12.07 13.11
CA ILE A 264 -17.84 11.93 11.76
C ILE A 264 -19.00 11.97 10.77
N TYR A 265 -18.97 12.93 9.86
CA TYR A 265 -19.96 13.06 8.79
C TYR A 265 -19.47 12.45 7.48
N GLY A 266 -20.37 12.39 6.50
CA GLY A 266 -20.05 11.97 5.14
C GLY A 266 -19.09 12.93 4.42
N LEU A 267 -19.02 12.78 3.10
CA LEU A 267 -18.18 13.62 2.26
C LEU A 267 -18.54 15.10 2.41
N PHE A 268 -17.52 15.95 2.35
CA PHE A 268 -17.65 17.40 2.46
C PHE A 268 -17.03 18.10 1.26
N ASP A 269 -17.71 19.14 0.80
CA ASP A 269 -17.20 20.10 -0.17
C ASP A 269 -17.42 21.51 0.40
N PRO A 270 -16.36 22.29 0.67
CA PRO A 270 -16.49 23.64 1.21
C PRO A 270 -17.25 24.60 0.26
N ALA A 271 -17.32 24.27 -1.04
CA ALA A 271 -18.07 25.03 -2.03
C ALA A 271 -19.57 24.65 -2.10
N ALA A 272 -19.99 23.59 -1.42
CA ALA A 272 -21.39 23.17 -1.39
C ALA A 272 -22.27 24.23 -0.71
N LYS A 273 -23.49 24.42 -1.24
CA LYS A 273 -24.42 25.41 -0.70
C LYS A 273 -25.09 24.87 0.56
N PRO A 274 -25.52 25.73 1.50
CA PRO A 274 -26.29 25.29 2.66
C PRO A 274 -27.48 24.42 2.25
N GLY A 275 -27.56 23.22 2.83
CA GLY A 275 -28.60 22.25 2.50
C GLY A 275 -28.25 21.27 1.38
N ASP A 276 -27.09 21.37 0.73
CA ASP A 276 -26.58 20.35 -0.19
C ASP A 276 -26.09 19.11 0.57
N ASP A 277 -25.97 17.96 -0.11
CA ASP A 277 -25.54 16.70 0.50
C ASP A 277 -24.06 16.70 0.95
N LEU A 278 -23.25 17.59 0.37
CA LEU A 278 -21.82 17.76 0.69
C LEU A 278 -21.54 18.98 1.59
N ALA A 279 -22.57 19.72 1.99
CA ALA A 279 -22.40 20.87 2.87
C ALA A 279 -22.17 20.43 4.32
N CYS A 280 -21.43 21.23 5.11
CA CYS A 280 -21.36 20.96 6.54
C CYS A 280 -22.78 21.03 7.15
N PRO A 281 -23.20 20.03 7.94
CA PRO A 281 -24.48 20.09 8.66
C PRO A 281 -24.58 21.25 9.65
N CYS A 282 -23.42 21.77 10.04
CA CYS A 282 -23.24 22.94 10.90
C CYS A 282 -23.19 24.28 10.15
N GLY A 283 -23.16 24.26 8.80
CA GLY A 283 -23.02 25.46 7.97
C GLY A 283 -21.58 26.00 7.83
N ALA A 284 -20.56 25.30 8.32
CA ALA A 284 -19.17 25.69 8.10
C ALA A 284 -18.72 25.41 6.65
N HIS A 285 -17.88 26.31 6.13
CA HIS A 285 -17.28 26.23 4.79
C HIS A 285 -15.75 26.16 4.84
N ASP A 286 -15.18 26.12 6.05
CA ASP A 286 -13.74 26.02 6.22
C ASP A 286 -13.22 24.71 5.63
N LYS A 287 -12.03 24.78 5.03
CA LYS A 287 -11.33 23.57 4.56
C LYS A 287 -11.07 22.63 5.74
N LEU A 288 -11.05 21.34 5.45
CA LEU A 288 -10.67 20.33 6.43
C LEU A 288 -9.20 20.51 6.84
N ASP A 289 -8.91 20.31 8.12
CA ASP A 289 -7.58 20.32 8.72
C ASP A 289 -6.83 19.01 8.45
N GLU A 290 -5.60 18.87 8.97
CA GLU A 290 -4.76 17.69 8.76
C GLU A 290 -5.35 16.37 9.31
N LEU A 291 -6.35 16.44 10.20
CA LEU A 291 -7.05 15.28 10.74
C LEU A 291 -8.36 15.01 10.01
N ASN A 292 -8.58 15.69 8.88
CA ASN A 292 -9.75 15.57 8.02
C ASN A 292 -11.05 15.98 8.72
N GLY A 293 -10.98 17.02 9.56
CA GLY A 293 -12.15 17.65 10.18
C GLY A 293 -12.03 19.17 10.21
N HIS A 294 -12.99 19.85 10.84
CA HIS A 294 -12.91 21.30 11.01
C HIS A 294 -13.73 21.79 12.20
N PHE A 295 -13.52 23.04 12.59
CA PHE A 295 -14.33 23.71 13.60
C PHE A 295 -15.65 24.21 13.00
N CYS A 296 -16.66 24.33 13.84
CA CYS A 296 -17.93 24.92 13.48
C CYS A 296 -18.60 25.62 14.66
N GLU A 297 -19.67 26.36 14.37
CA GLU A 297 -20.55 26.93 15.37
C GLU A 297 -21.86 26.15 15.45
N LEU A 298 -22.23 25.78 16.67
CA LEU A 298 -23.48 25.14 17.04
C LEU A 298 -24.32 26.12 17.89
N PRO A 299 -25.64 25.87 18.03
CA PRO A 299 -26.46 26.62 18.97
C PRO A 299 -25.85 26.61 20.39
N LYS A 300 -26.05 27.72 21.11
CA LYS A 300 -25.55 27.88 22.49
C LYS A 300 -25.97 26.70 23.36
N GLY A 301 -25.00 26.09 24.06
CA GLY A 301 -25.21 24.91 24.90
C GLY A 301 -24.82 23.59 24.24
N GLN A 302 -24.52 23.59 22.93
CA GLN A 302 -24.15 22.37 22.18
C GLN A 302 -22.67 22.30 21.81
N GLY A 303 -21.92 23.41 21.95
CA GLY A 303 -20.47 23.44 21.76
C GLY A 303 -19.67 23.12 23.03
N PHE A 304 -18.35 23.26 22.93
CA PHE A 304 -17.39 23.04 24.01
C PHE A 304 -17.77 23.79 25.29
N GLY A 305 -17.80 23.07 26.42
CA GLY A 305 -18.14 23.66 27.72
C GLY A 305 -19.53 24.31 27.79
N GLY A 306 -20.47 23.93 26.92
CA GLY A 306 -21.78 24.58 26.79
C GLY A 306 -21.76 25.87 25.95
N GLY A 307 -20.67 26.13 25.23
CA GLY A 307 -20.54 27.24 24.28
C GLY A 307 -21.21 26.96 22.93
N THR A 308 -20.74 27.65 21.89
CA THR A 308 -21.18 27.47 20.50
C THR A 308 -20.14 26.76 19.65
N ARG A 309 -18.85 26.96 19.90
CA ARG A 309 -17.78 26.34 19.12
C ARG A 309 -17.74 24.82 19.30
N SER A 310 -17.63 24.07 18.21
CA SER A 310 -17.50 22.61 18.19
C SER A 310 -16.52 22.17 17.10
N TYR A 311 -16.21 20.88 17.03
CA TYR A 311 -15.36 20.25 16.03
C TYR A 311 -16.00 18.94 15.56
N HIS A 312 -15.76 18.55 14.32
CA HIS A 312 -16.17 17.26 13.79
C HIS A 312 -15.30 16.86 12.59
N TYR A 313 -15.34 15.57 12.25
CA TYR A 313 -14.62 15.02 11.11
C TYR A 313 -15.54 14.80 9.91
N HIS A 314 -14.91 14.61 8.76
CA HIS A 314 -15.59 14.23 7.52
C HIS A 314 -14.92 13.02 6.90
N ALA A 315 -15.69 12.25 6.13
CA ALA A 315 -15.14 11.29 5.19
C ALA A 315 -14.48 12.01 3.99
N SER A 316 -13.53 11.35 3.33
CA SER A 316 -12.87 11.87 2.13
C SER A 316 -12.67 10.77 1.08
N LYS A 317 -12.46 11.18 -0.19
CA LYS A 317 -12.18 10.24 -1.30
C LYS A 317 -10.70 9.91 -1.44
N SER A 318 -9.85 10.68 -0.78
CA SER A 318 -8.40 10.51 -0.71
C SER A 318 -8.02 10.18 0.71
N TYR A 319 -6.80 9.66 0.92
CA TYR A 319 -6.25 9.53 2.28
C TYR A 319 -6.49 10.81 3.11
N PRO A 320 -7.01 10.71 4.35
CA PRO A 320 -7.16 9.49 5.17
C PRO A 320 -8.49 8.75 5.04
N TYR A 321 -9.36 9.08 4.07
CA TYR A 321 -10.68 8.49 3.79
C TYR A 321 -11.76 8.68 4.87
N ILE A 322 -11.36 8.85 6.13
CA ILE A 322 -12.21 9.10 7.31
C ILE A 322 -11.51 10.14 8.23
N ASN A 323 -11.44 9.96 9.54
CA ASN A 323 -10.64 10.82 10.42
C ASN A 323 -9.16 10.45 10.37
N GLY A 324 -8.29 11.44 10.18
CA GLY A 324 -6.84 11.27 10.10
C GLY A 324 -6.13 11.14 11.45
N GLY A 325 -6.87 11.00 12.55
CA GLY A 325 -6.33 10.95 13.91
C GLY A 325 -7.35 11.36 14.98
N MET A 326 -6.87 11.91 16.09
CA MET A 326 -7.67 12.36 17.24
C MET A 326 -7.40 13.82 17.57
N LYS A 327 -8.43 14.65 17.44
CA LYS A 327 -8.48 16.06 17.84
C LYS A 327 -8.81 16.18 19.32
N GLY A 328 -9.62 15.26 19.83
CA GLY A 328 -10.02 15.25 21.23
C GLY A 328 -9.05 14.47 22.11
N LYS A 329 -9.19 14.68 23.43
CA LYS A 329 -8.42 13.96 24.44
C LYS A 329 -8.79 12.48 24.43
N VAL A 330 -7.77 11.65 24.26
CA VAL A 330 -7.84 10.20 24.42
C VAL A 330 -6.69 9.73 25.30
N THR A 331 -6.88 8.60 25.97
CA THR A 331 -5.76 7.88 26.59
C THR A 331 -5.25 6.85 25.58
N LEU A 332 -3.94 6.71 25.48
CA LEU A 332 -3.32 5.71 24.61
C LEU A 332 -2.75 4.56 25.43
N ASN A 333 -2.84 3.36 24.87
CA ASN A 333 -2.03 2.21 25.26
C ASN A 333 -1.00 1.97 24.14
N GLY A 334 0.29 1.86 24.48
CA GLY A 334 1.38 1.75 23.51
C GLY A 334 1.85 3.09 22.92
N GLU A 335 2.85 3.04 22.04
CA GLU A 335 3.49 4.19 21.41
C GLU A 335 3.66 3.96 19.89
N GLY A 336 3.75 5.05 19.12
CA GLY A 336 3.94 5.00 17.68
C GLY A 336 2.89 4.13 16.98
N ASN A 337 3.31 3.33 15.99
CA ASN A 337 2.41 2.45 15.23
C ASN A 337 1.67 1.42 16.10
N GLU A 338 2.22 1.03 17.25
CA GLU A 338 1.59 0.05 18.15
C GLU A 338 0.61 0.67 19.14
N SER A 339 0.40 1.99 19.07
CA SER A 339 -0.56 2.69 19.93
C SER A 339 -2.02 2.44 19.52
N GLU A 340 -2.89 2.37 20.53
CA GLU A 340 -4.35 2.25 20.39
C GLU A 340 -5.05 3.14 21.42
N VAL A 341 -6.27 3.60 21.12
CA VAL A 341 -7.09 4.32 22.12
C VAL A 341 -7.50 3.37 23.24
N THR A 342 -7.49 3.83 24.48
CA THR A 342 -7.99 3.06 25.63
C THR A 342 -8.85 3.94 26.54
N PRO A 343 -9.94 3.41 27.12
CA PRO A 343 -10.48 2.07 26.91
C PRO A 343 -11.19 1.94 25.55
N GLN A 344 -11.16 0.74 24.96
CA GLN A 344 -11.95 0.39 23.78
C GLN A 344 -12.33 -1.10 23.85
N ALA A 345 -13.28 -1.52 23.01
CA ALA A 345 -13.65 -2.92 22.92
C ALA A 345 -12.56 -3.74 22.20
N HIS A 346 -12.41 -5.01 22.57
CA HIS A 346 -11.45 -5.92 21.95
C HIS A 346 -12.13 -7.16 21.36
N ALA A 347 -11.65 -7.56 20.18
CA ALA A 347 -12.05 -8.81 19.53
C ALA A 347 -11.33 -10.00 20.18
N ASN A 348 -11.99 -11.16 20.21
CA ASN A 348 -11.44 -12.38 20.79
C ASN A 348 -11.11 -13.39 19.70
N PRO A 349 -9.82 -13.66 19.43
CA PRO A 349 -9.44 -14.60 18.39
C PRO A 349 -9.85 -16.02 18.76
N LEU A 350 -10.65 -16.68 17.92
CA LEU A 350 -11.03 -18.09 18.09
C LEU A 350 -10.03 -19.05 17.45
N ARG A 351 -9.24 -18.56 16.49
CA ARG A 351 -8.20 -19.32 15.81
C ARG A 351 -6.97 -18.45 15.56
N PRO A 352 -5.80 -19.07 15.35
CA PRO A 352 -4.60 -18.33 14.98
C PRO A 352 -4.79 -17.60 13.65
N ALA A 353 -4.27 -16.37 13.57
CA ALA A 353 -4.19 -15.66 12.30
C ALA A 353 -3.34 -16.45 11.30
N LEU A 354 -3.83 -16.52 10.06
CA LEU A 354 -3.19 -17.21 8.96
C LEU A 354 -2.36 -16.23 8.12
N GLN A 355 -1.45 -16.77 7.33
CA GLN A 355 -0.65 -15.95 6.42
C GLN A 355 -1.49 -15.46 5.24
N ALA A 356 -1.08 -14.35 4.63
CA ALA A 356 -1.70 -13.86 3.40
C ALA A 356 -1.70 -14.91 2.28
N LEU A 357 -2.87 -15.21 1.74
CA LEU A 357 -3.04 -16.15 0.63
C LEU A 357 -2.83 -15.42 -0.69
N ARG A 358 -1.59 -15.52 -1.20
CA ARG A 358 -1.18 -14.83 -2.42
C ARG A 358 -1.95 -15.35 -3.63
N GLY A 359 -2.45 -14.42 -4.45
CA GLY A 359 -3.20 -14.75 -5.67
C GLY A 359 -4.65 -15.14 -5.41
N ALA A 360 -5.10 -15.10 -4.16
CA ALA A 360 -6.51 -15.21 -3.85
C ALA A 360 -7.24 -13.90 -4.20
N ARG A 361 -8.40 -14.01 -4.84
CA ARG A 361 -9.36 -12.91 -4.98
C ARG A 361 -10.69 -13.37 -4.43
N ILE A 362 -11.23 -12.67 -3.45
CA ILE A 362 -12.55 -13.00 -2.92
C ILE A 362 -13.60 -12.52 -3.93
N THR A 363 -14.42 -13.45 -4.40
CA THR A 363 -15.42 -13.23 -5.46
C THR A 363 -16.85 -13.31 -4.95
N GLY A 364 -17.06 -13.88 -3.77
CA GLY A 364 -18.38 -14.03 -3.20
C GLY A 364 -18.34 -14.16 -1.69
N PHE A 365 -19.37 -13.64 -1.04
CA PHE A 365 -19.62 -13.84 0.37
C PHE A 365 -21.12 -13.91 0.59
N LYS A 366 -21.58 -14.97 1.24
CA LYS A 366 -23.02 -15.22 1.42
C LYS A 366 -23.30 -15.82 2.79
N GLN A 367 -24.30 -15.29 3.47
CA GLN A 367 -24.89 -15.96 4.63
C GLN A 367 -25.77 -17.13 4.16
N THR A 368 -25.45 -18.33 4.61
CA THR A 368 -26.12 -19.59 4.26
C THR A 368 -27.00 -20.14 5.38
N GLY A 369 -26.96 -19.51 6.56
CA GLY A 369 -27.88 -19.73 7.68
C GLY A 369 -27.65 -18.66 8.75
N GLU A 370 -28.46 -18.68 9.82
CA GLU A 370 -28.43 -17.63 10.87
C GLU A 370 -27.02 -17.32 11.39
N LYS A 371 -26.19 -18.34 11.59
CA LYS A 371 -24.77 -18.21 11.97
C LYS A 371 -23.85 -19.02 11.07
N ALA A 372 -24.16 -19.06 9.78
CA ALA A 372 -23.36 -19.80 8.80
C ALA A 372 -23.17 -18.97 7.54
N TRP A 373 -21.95 -19.04 7.00
CA TRP A 373 -21.56 -18.28 5.82
C TRP A 373 -20.71 -19.13 4.89
N THR A 374 -20.65 -18.69 3.65
CA THR A 374 -19.74 -19.21 2.63
C THR A 374 -19.01 -18.03 2.01
N LEU A 375 -17.70 -18.10 2.02
CA LEU A 375 -16.79 -17.21 1.31
C LEU A 375 -16.27 -17.95 0.07
N GLU A 376 -16.47 -17.36 -1.09
CA GLU A 376 -15.95 -17.84 -2.36
C GLU A 376 -14.76 -16.99 -2.76
N TYR A 377 -13.68 -17.66 -3.16
CA TYR A 377 -12.51 -16.99 -3.66
C TYR A 377 -11.91 -17.77 -4.82
N GLU A 378 -11.27 -17.06 -5.74
CA GLU A 378 -10.49 -17.65 -6.80
C GLU A 378 -9.03 -17.71 -6.39
N LEU A 379 -8.40 -18.87 -6.57
CA LEU A 379 -6.97 -19.06 -6.44
C LEU A 379 -6.45 -19.64 -7.75
N ALA A 380 -5.59 -18.90 -8.44
CA ALA A 380 -5.10 -19.27 -9.77
C ALA A 380 -6.22 -19.57 -10.80
N GLY A 381 -7.32 -18.79 -10.76
CA GLY A 381 -8.46 -18.94 -11.68
C GLY A 381 -9.39 -20.11 -11.38
N LYS A 382 -9.08 -20.91 -10.35
CA LYS A 382 -9.95 -21.99 -9.87
C LYS A 382 -10.74 -21.50 -8.66
N LYS A 383 -12.01 -21.91 -8.58
CA LYS A 383 -12.89 -21.56 -7.47
C LYS A 383 -12.57 -22.42 -6.25
N CYS A 384 -12.45 -21.77 -5.10
CA CYS A 384 -12.31 -22.35 -3.79
C CYS A 384 -13.42 -21.78 -2.88
N THR A 385 -13.74 -22.49 -1.80
CA THR A 385 -14.74 -22.01 -0.84
C THR A 385 -14.30 -22.24 0.59
N ILE A 386 -14.69 -21.33 1.48
CA ILE A 386 -14.70 -21.54 2.93
C ILE A 386 -16.16 -21.49 3.37
N ALA A 387 -16.74 -22.62 3.74
CA ALA A 387 -17.99 -22.63 4.48
C ALA A 387 -17.68 -22.69 5.97
N TYR A 388 -18.35 -21.87 6.78
CA TYR A 388 -18.14 -21.88 8.22
C TYR A 388 -19.43 -21.58 8.97
N ARG A 389 -19.51 -22.09 10.20
CA ARG A 389 -20.68 -21.96 11.08
C ARG A 389 -20.26 -21.80 12.52
N VAL A 390 -20.89 -20.86 13.23
CA VAL A 390 -20.81 -20.79 14.69
C VAL A 390 -21.75 -21.85 15.25
N GLU A 391 -21.20 -22.88 15.87
CA GLU A 391 -21.95 -24.02 16.43
C GLU A 391 -22.54 -23.66 17.80
N SER A 392 -21.75 -22.99 18.62
CA SER A 392 -22.12 -22.48 19.94
C SER A 392 -21.21 -21.30 20.31
N GLU A 393 -21.49 -20.63 21.42
CA GLU A 393 -20.58 -19.58 21.91
C GLU A 393 -19.15 -20.13 22.05
N GLY A 394 -18.19 -19.41 21.47
CA GLY A 394 -16.79 -19.81 21.46
C GLY A 394 -16.45 -21.03 20.59
N LYS A 395 -17.36 -21.55 19.75
CA LYS A 395 -17.10 -22.71 18.89
C LYS A 395 -17.52 -22.47 17.44
N VAL A 396 -16.58 -22.63 16.51
CA VAL A 396 -16.79 -22.44 15.07
C VAL A 396 -16.24 -23.62 14.29
N SER A 397 -17.03 -24.13 13.35
CA SER A 397 -16.63 -25.18 12.42
C SER A 397 -16.41 -24.58 11.03
N PHE A 398 -15.38 -25.07 10.35
CA PHE A 398 -14.96 -24.65 9.01
C PHE A 398 -14.89 -25.86 8.08
N GLU A 399 -15.23 -25.62 6.83
CA GLU A 399 -15.10 -26.54 5.72
C GLU A 399 -14.43 -25.78 4.56
N PHE A 400 -13.18 -26.14 4.29
CA PHE A 400 -12.38 -25.58 3.21
C PHE A 400 -12.47 -26.52 2.02
N THR A 401 -12.98 -26.03 0.89
CA THR A 401 -12.93 -26.73 -0.38
C THR A 401 -11.86 -26.07 -1.23
N ASP A 402 -10.81 -26.82 -1.56
CA ASP A 402 -9.74 -26.36 -2.43
C ASP A 402 -10.13 -26.45 -3.91
N ALA A 403 -9.20 -26.02 -4.76
CA ALA A 403 -9.38 -25.93 -6.20
C ALA A 403 -9.62 -27.27 -6.91
N ASP A 404 -9.28 -28.39 -6.27
CA ASP A 404 -9.48 -29.74 -6.79
C ASP A 404 -10.75 -30.38 -6.21
N GLY A 405 -11.55 -29.60 -5.46
CA GLY A 405 -12.77 -30.04 -4.80
C GLY A 405 -12.49 -30.86 -3.53
N LYS A 406 -11.25 -30.92 -3.06
CA LYS A 406 -10.93 -31.64 -1.83
C LYS A 406 -11.35 -30.79 -0.64
N VAL A 407 -12.05 -31.46 0.27
CA VAL A 407 -12.65 -30.86 1.46
C VAL A 407 -11.79 -31.15 2.69
N THR A 408 -11.44 -30.10 3.43
CA THR A 408 -10.81 -30.19 4.76
C THR A 408 -11.74 -29.56 5.79
N LYS A 409 -12.00 -30.26 6.90
CA LYS A 409 -12.85 -29.76 7.98
C LYS A 409 -12.03 -29.46 9.22
N GLU A 410 -12.29 -28.30 9.81
CA GLU A 410 -11.64 -27.85 11.04
C GLU A 410 -12.70 -27.39 12.03
N THR A 411 -12.39 -27.45 13.32
CA THR A 411 -13.27 -26.90 14.36
C THR A 411 -12.41 -26.26 15.43
N TYR A 412 -12.75 -25.03 15.75
CA TYR A 412 -12.07 -24.20 16.72
C TYR A 412 -12.98 -23.97 17.90
N THR A 413 -12.43 -24.12 19.10
CA THR A 413 -13.07 -23.78 20.36
C THR A 413 -12.16 -22.80 21.08
N GLY A 414 -12.70 -21.68 21.56
CA GLY A 414 -11.97 -20.76 22.44
C GLY A 414 -11.46 -21.53 23.65
N ARG A 415 -10.15 -21.76 23.74
CA ARG A 415 -9.52 -22.18 24.99
C ARG A 415 -9.19 -20.93 25.79
N ASP A 416 -9.50 -20.98 27.08
CA ASP A 416 -8.86 -20.16 28.09
C ASP A 416 -7.35 -20.09 27.82
N GLN A 417 -6.81 -18.87 27.83
CA GLN A 417 -5.40 -18.60 27.58
C GLN A 417 -4.48 -19.46 28.46
N GLY A 418 -3.56 -20.19 27.84
CA GLY A 418 -2.40 -20.77 28.54
C GLY A 418 -1.84 -22.04 27.89
N GLY A 419 -0.70 -21.94 27.20
CA GLY A 419 0.21 -23.08 27.01
C GLY A 419 0.53 -23.47 25.56
N ALA A 420 1.81 -23.30 25.23
CA ALA A 420 2.61 -23.83 24.13
C ALA A 420 2.12 -25.10 23.38
N GLY A 421 2.47 -25.13 22.09
CA GLY A 421 2.88 -26.35 21.40
C GLY A 421 1.82 -27.02 20.51
N ARG A 422 2.00 -26.93 19.19
CA ARG A 422 1.41 -27.89 18.24
C ARG A 422 1.88 -29.31 18.59
N PRO A 423 1.00 -30.32 18.65
CA PRO A 423 1.38 -31.70 18.36
C PRO A 423 1.36 -31.90 16.84
N ARG A 424 2.48 -32.39 16.30
CA ARG A 424 2.57 -32.94 14.95
C ARG A 424 1.57 -34.09 14.79
N GLY A 425 0.84 -34.10 13.67
CA GLY A 425 0.10 -35.28 13.26
C GLY A 425 1.04 -36.43 12.92
N GLN A 426 0.92 -37.55 13.62
CA GLN A 426 1.18 -38.87 13.07
C GLN A 426 -0.14 -39.60 12.98
N GLY A 427 -0.48 -40.04 11.78
CA GLY A 427 -1.62 -40.91 11.55
C GLY A 427 -1.33 -42.34 11.98
N ARG A 428 -2.43 -43.00 12.37
CA ARG A 428 -2.69 -44.45 12.44
C ARG A 428 -2.05 -45.24 13.57
N GLY A 429 -2.94 -45.87 14.35
CA GLY A 429 -2.68 -47.20 14.92
C GLY A 429 -3.29 -47.45 16.29
N GLN A 430 -4.51 -48.00 16.29
CA GLN A 430 -5.03 -49.01 17.24
C GLN A 430 -4.96 -48.77 18.76
N GLY A 431 -6.16 -48.70 19.36
CA GLY A 431 -6.62 -49.76 20.29
C GLY A 431 -6.47 -49.52 21.79
N GLY A 432 -7.63 -49.48 22.49
CA GLY A 432 -7.82 -49.80 23.91
C GLY A 432 -7.17 -48.84 24.92
N GLY A 433 -7.79 -48.38 26.00
CA GLY A 433 -8.87 -48.91 26.82
C GLY A 433 -8.43 -48.72 28.28
N GLN A 434 -9.28 -48.10 29.11
CA GLN A 434 -9.23 -48.00 30.58
C GLN A 434 -7.99 -47.30 31.18
N GLY A 435 -8.03 -46.47 32.22
CA GLY A 435 -9.05 -46.04 33.15
C GLY A 435 -8.34 -45.35 34.33
N GLY A 436 -9.03 -44.40 34.97
CA GLY A 436 -8.89 -44.11 36.41
C GLY A 436 -7.72 -43.26 36.92
N GLY A 437 -8.07 -42.25 37.74
CA GLY A 437 -7.38 -42.06 39.02
C GLY A 437 -6.59 -40.77 39.25
N GLN A 438 -7.29 -39.75 39.74
CA GLN A 438 -6.95 -38.87 40.88
C GLN A 438 -5.48 -38.58 41.25
N GLY A 439 -5.20 -37.28 41.48
CA GLY A 439 -4.69 -36.84 42.78
C GLY A 439 -3.32 -36.16 42.84
N GLY A 440 -3.33 -34.82 42.87
CA GLY A 440 -2.86 -34.00 44.00
C GLY A 440 -1.37 -33.93 44.41
N GLY A 441 -0.87 -32.69 44.51
CA GLY A 441 0.24 -32.25 45.37
C GLY A 441 1.64 -32.59 44.84
N GLY A 442 2.67 -31.75 44.91
CA GLY A 442 2.97 -30.65 45.81
C GLY A 442 4.44 -30.78 46.20
N GLN A 443 5.24 -29.76 45.85
CA GLN A 443 6.53 -29.34 46.41
C GLN A 443 7.66 -30.38 46.69
N GLY A 444 8.84 -30.05 46.15
CA GLY A 444 10.02 -29.86 47.00
C GLY A 444 11.18 -30.86 46.87
N GLY A 445 12.31 -30.36 46.38
CA GLY A 445 13.59 -30.46 47.10
C GLY A 445 14.56 -31.59 46.75
N GLY A 446 15.82 -31.19 46.50
CA GLY A 446 17.04 -31.98 46.69
C GLY A 446 17.31 -33.02 45.60
N GLY A 447 18.51 -33.15 45.03
CA GLY A 447 19.82 -32.89 45.59
C GLY A 447 20.61 -34.20 45.70
N GLN A 448 21.66 -34.29 44.88
CA GLN A 448 22.85 -35.15 44.99
C GLN A 448 22.82 -36.62 44.53
N GLY A 449 23.86 -36.92 43.71
CA GLY A 449 24.66 -38.14 43.73
C GLY A 449 24.01 -39.36 43.05
N GLY A 450 24.63 -40.07 42.13
CA GLY A 450 26.04 -40.17 41.75
C GLY A 450 26.33 -41.62 41.37
N ARG A 451 26.94 -41.81 40.20
CA ARG A 451 27.89 -42.88 39.81
C ARG A 451 27.45 -44.36 39.76
N GLY A 452 27.95 -45.00 38.71
CA GLY A 452 28.27 -46.43 38.61
C GLY A 452 27.43 -47.10 37.51
N GLY A 453 27.93 -47.32 36.29
CA GLY A 453 29.00 -48.27 35.90
C GLY A 453 28.40 -49.15 34.78
N GLN A 454 29.07 -49.76 33.81
CA GLN A 454 30.45 -50.08 33.41
C GLN A 454 30.36 -50.24 31.86
N GLN A 455 31.24 -49.66 31.01
CA GLN A 455 32.55 -50.19 30.58
C GLN A 455 32.43 -51.60 29.95
N ARG A 456 32.63 -51.81 28.64
CA ARG A 456 33.90 -52.15 27.92
C ARG A 456 33.51 -52.78 26.56
N ASP A 457 34.26 -52.88 25.46
CA ASP A 457 35.63 -52.56 25.06
C ASP A 457 35.71 -52.63 23.51
N ASP A 458 36.59 -51.79 22.94
CA ASP A 458 37.56 -52.04 21.86
C ASP A 458 37.18 -52.66 20.50
N ARG A 459 37.38 -51.89 19.39
CA ARG A 459 38.38 -52.09 18.29
C ARG A 459 38.07 -51.28 16.99
N PRO A 460 39.07 -51.07 16.10
CA PRO A 460 39.38 -49.82 15.36
C PRO A 460 38.70 -49.68 13.97
N PRO A 461 38.79 -48.52 13.28
CA PRO A 461 38.02 -48.27 12.06
C PRO A 461 38.66 -48.89 10.81
N PRO A 462 37.87 -49.38 9.85
CA PRO A 462 38.34 -49.72 8.51
C PRO A 462 38.34 -48.49 7.55
N PRO A 463 39.05 -48.57 6.40
CA PRO A 463 39.63 -47.45 5.64
C PRO A 463 38.66 -46.82 4.63
N PRO A 464 39.04 -45.70 3.96
CA PRO A 464 38.19 -45.04 2.99
C PRO A 464 38.13 -45.85 1.69
N THR A 465 36.92 -46.16 1.23
CA THR A 465 36.70 -46.68 -0.12
C THR A 465 35.98 -45.62 -0.94
N ASP A 466 36.71 -45.11 -1.92
CA ASP A 466 36.18 -44.51 -3.14
C ASP A 466 35.12 -45.44 -3.74
N ASP A 467 33.88 -44.97 -3.80
CA ASP A 467 32.88 -45.44 -4.75
C ASP A 467 31.86 -44.33 -4.96
N ASN A 468 32.10 -43.54 -6.00
CA ASN A 468 31.19 -42.53 -6.49
C ASN A 468 30.47 -43.14 -7.71
N PRO A 469 29.18 -43.51 -7.63
CA PRO A 469 28.42 -43.84 -8.82
C PRO A 469 28.05 -42.54 -9.57
N PRO A 470 27.97 -42.57 -10.90
CA PRO A 470 27.77 -41.38 -11.71
C PRO A 470 26.40 -40.74 -11.42
N ARG A 471 26.36 -39.40 -11.46
CA ARG A 471 25.10 -38.63 -11.49
C ARG A 471 24.25 -39.12 -12.66
N GLY A 472 23.24 -39.94 -12.36
CA GLY A 472 22.14 -40.20 -13.28
C GLY A 472 21.27 -38.95 -13.35
N ASP A 473 21.05 -38.48 -14.58
CA ASP A 473 20.17 -37.38 -14.92
C ASP A 473 18.79 -37.54 -14.24
N GLN A 474 18.40 -36.56 -13.42
CA GLN A 474 16.99 -36.42 -13.05
C GLN A 474 16.21 -35.97 -14.29
N PRO A 475 15.06 -36.60 -14.60
CA PRO A 475 14.23 -36.16 -15.71
C PRO A 475 13.65 -34.78 -15.41
N ASP A 476 13.90 -33.83 -16.32
CA ASP A 476 13.33 -32.49 -16.32
C ASP A 476 11.80 -32.54 -16.17
N ALA A 477 11.27 -31.76 -15.22
CA ALA A 477 9.86 -31.38 -15.20
C ALA A 477 9.47 -30.73 -16.55
N PRO A 478 8.21 -30.86 -17.02
CA PRO A 478 7.83 -30.47 -18.36
C PRO A 478 8.18 -29.00 -18.65
N ARG A 479 9.22 -28.80 -19.47
CA ARG A 479 9.60 -27.50 -20.02
C ARG A 479 8.47 -27.04 -20.94
N VAL A 480 7.83 -25.92 -20.59
CA VAL A 480 7.23 -25.05 -21.61
C VAL A 480 8.35 -24.75 -22.62
N ALA A 481 8.12 -25.06 -23.90
CA ALA A 481 9.13 -24.93 -24.93
C ALA A 481 9.72 -23.51 -24.91
N LYS A 482 11.02 -23.37 -24.61
CA LYS A 482 11.73 -22.11 -24.80
C LYS A 482 11.52 -21.68 -26.25
N THR A 483 11.08 -20.44 -26.48
CA THR A 483 10.96 -19.90 -27.83
C THR A 483 12.30 -20.08 -28.54
N PRO A 484 12.36 -20.74 -29.72
CA PRO A 484 13.63 -21.05 -30.36
C PRO A 484 14.41 -19.77 -30.66
N ASN A 485 15.65 -19.68 -30.18
CA ASN A 485 16.51 -18.55 -30.49
C ASN A 485 16.82 -18.53 -32.00
N THR A 486 16.67 -17.38 -32.63
CA THR A 486 17.01 -17.18 -34.04
C THR A 486 18.54 -17.16 -34.17
N PRO A 487 19.14 -17.95 -35.08
CA PRO A 487 20.59 -17.95 -35.29
C PRO A 487 21.12 -16.54 -35.59
N GLY A 488 22.11 -16.09 -34.82
CA GLY A 488 22.74 -14.77 -34.97
C GLY A 488 22.08 -13.63 -34.17
N MET A 489 20.89 -13.83 -33.59
CA MET A 489 20.28 -12.89 -32.65
C MET A 489 20.67 -13.25 -31.22
N ASN A 490 21.07 -12.25 -30.42
CA ASN A 490 21.55 -12.46 -29.05
C ASN A 490 20.81 -11.54 -28.06
N LEU A 491 20.64 -12.01 -26.82
CA LEU A 491 20.12 -11.24 -25.69
C LEU A 491 21.05 -11.48 -24.49
N GLU A 492 21.49 -10.39 -23.88
CA GLU A 492 22.39 -10.38 -22.72
C GLU A 492 21.81 -9.52 -21.62
N CYS A 493 22.14 -9.84 -20.37
CA CYS A 493 21.84 -8.99 -19.23
C CYS A 493 23.14 -8.47 -18.62
N ALA A 494 23.21 -7.15 -18.42
CA ALA A 494 24.36 -6.50 -17.80
C ALA A 494 24.17 -6.26 -16.28
N SER A 495 22.98 -6.50 -15.73
CA SER A 495 22.67 -6.37 -14.30
C SER A 495 22.87 -7.68 -13.55
N LEU A 496 24.05 -8.28 -13.69
CA LEU A 496 24.42 -9.53 -13.03
C LEU A 496 25.60 -9.31 -12.08
N ASP A 497 25.51 -9.89 -10.89
CA ASP A 497 26.60 -9.96 -9.94
C ASP A 497 27.74 -10.88 -10.45
N ALA A 498 28.83 -10.93 -9.70
CA ALA A 498 29.99 -11.75 -10.05
C ALA A 498 29.69 -13.27 -10.16
N ASN A 499 28.57 -13.75 -9.63
CA ASN A 499 28.13 -15.13 -9.71
C ASN A 499 27.15 -15.39 -10.88
N GLY A 500 26.88 -14.36 -11.70
CA GLY A 500 25.87 -14.43 -12.75
C GLY A 500 24.43 -14.42 -12.22
N MET A 501 24.22 -13.96 -10.98
CA MET A 501 22.89 -13.73 -10.41
C MET A 501 22.44 -12.30 -10.69
N LEU A 502 21.14 -12.08 -10.86
CA LEU A 502 20.53 -10.76 -10.92
C LEU A 502 20.93 -9.97 -9.66
N GLU A 503 21.51 -8.80 -9.88
CA GLU A 503 22.00 -7.95 -8.80
C GLU A 503 20.87 -7.53 -7.86
N THR A 504 21.19 -7.38 -6.57
CA THR A 504 20.21 -7.02 -5.53
C THR A 504 19.47 -5.71 -5.84
N ARG A 505 20.10 -4.74 -6.51
CA ARG A 505 19.42 -3.50 -6.96
C ARG A 505 18.30 -3.73 -7.97
N CYS A 506 18.34 -4.83 -8.71
CA CYS A 506 17.28 -5.23 -9.62
C CYS A 506 16.19 -6.06 -8.92
N THR A 507 16.33 -6.32 -7.62
CA THR A 507 15.42 -7.15 -6.82
C THR A 507 14.74 -6.30 -5.74
N CYS A 508 13.75 -6.87 -5.05
CA CYS A 508 13.01 -6.14 -4.01
C CYS A 508 13.84 -5.84 -2.75
N ASP A 509 15.00 -6.48 -2.62
CA ASP A 509 15.94 -6.26 -1.52
C ASP A 509 16.91 -5.10 -1.82
N GLY A 510 16.76 -4.44 -2.98
CA GLY A 510 17.49 -3.23 -3.37
C GLY A 510 16.59 -2.24 -4.12
N ASP A 511 17.18 -1.47 -5.02
CA ASP A 511 16.60 -0.27 -5.67
C ASP A 511 15.41 -0.54 -6.62
N SER A 512 15.04 -1.81 -6.81
CA SER A 512 13.91 -2.22 -7.65
C SER A 512 14.00 -1.79 -9.12
N LEU A 513 15.22 -1.63 -9.66
CA LEU A 513 15.48 -1.21 -11.03
C LEU A 513 15.29 -2.36 -12.03
N SER A 514 14.74 -2.10 -13.23
CA SER A 514 14.67 -3.10 -14.29
C SER A 514 16.08 -3.49 -14.76
N PRO A 515 16.39 -4.77 -15.00
CA PRO A 515 17.71 -5.18 -15.48
C PRO A 515 18.05 -4.53 -16.82
N ALA A 516 19.33 -4.18 -16.98
CA ALA A 516 19.87 -3.77 -18.27
C ALA A 516 19.92 -4.96 -19.22
N LEU A 517 19.09 -4.93 -20.26
CA LEU A 517 19.02 -5.98 -21.28
C LEU A 517 19.58 -5.44 -22.59
N LYS A 518 20.54 -6.13 -23.21
CA LYS A 518 21.13 -5.75 -24.51
C LYS A 518 20.83 -6.83 -25.53
N TRP A 519 20.49 -6.43 -26.74
CA TRP A 519 20.30 -7.37 -27.83
C TRP A 519 21.06 -6.94 -29.09
N SER A 520 21.45 -7.93 -29.88
CA SER A 520 22.16 -7.72 -31.13
C SER A 520 21.69 -8.73 -32.18
N GLY A 521 22.03 -8.46 -33.45
CA GLY A 521 21.67 -9.34 -34.56
C GLY A 521 20.17 -9.37 -34.88
N LEU A 522 19.46 -8.24 -34.71
CA LEU A 522 18.06 -8.13 -35.12
C LEU A 522 17.93 -8.41 -36.64
N PRO A 523 17.02 -9.30 -37.08
CA PRO A 523 16.83 -9.61 -38.49
C PRO A 523 16.50 -8.37 -39.34
N ALA A 524 16.94 -8.37 -40.60
CA ALA A 524 16.57 -7.33 -41.56
C ALA A 524 15.03 -7.23 -41.70
N GLY A 525 14.51 -6.01 -41.74
CA GLY A 525 13.05 -5.76 -41.77
C GLY A 525 12.38 -5.60 -40.40
N THR A 526 13.14 -5.66 -39.30
CA THR A 526 12.65 -5.32 -37.96
C THR A 526 12.19 -3.85 -37.93
N LYS A 527 10.94 -3.61 -37.53
CA LYS A 527 10.33 -2.27 -37.39
C LYS A 527 9.92 -1.94 -35.95
N SER A 528 9.72 -2.95 -35.10
CA SER A 528 9.45 -2.79 -33.68
C SER A 528 10.09 -3.94 -32.90
N ILE A 529 10.33 -3.71 -31.61
CA ILE A 529 10.86 -4.69 -30.68
C ILE A 529 9.87 -4.84 -29.51
N ALA A 530 9.82 -6.03 -28.91
CA ALA A 530 9.14 -6.27 -27.65
C ALA A 530 10.05 -7.09 -26.72
N VAL A 531 9.91 -6.89 -25.40
CA VAL A 531 10.67 -7.59 -24.37
C VAL A 531 9.74 -8.09 -23.28
N THR A 532 9.93 -9.34 -22.88
CA THR A 532 9.25 -9.91 -21.71
C THR A 532 10.26 -10.54 -20.77
N MET A 533 9.99 -10.53 -19.47
CA MET A 533 10.75 -11.29 -18.48
C MET A 533 9.75 -12.02 -17.59
N HIS A 534 9.90 -13.32 -17.42
CA HIS A 534 8.98 -14.13 -16.65
C HIS A 534 9.68 -15.22 -15.85
N HIS A 535 9.04 -15.72 -14.81
CA HIS A 535 9.48 -16.88 -14.04
C HIS A 535 8.30 -17.82 -13.85
N ILE A 536 8.52 -19.11 -14.10
CA ILE A 536 7.56 -20.17 -13.79
C ILE A 536 8.09 -20.88 -12.55
N PRO A 537 7.42 -20.80 -11.40
CA PRO A 537 7.82 -21.53 -10.21
C PRO A 537 7.83 -23.05 -10.47
N PRO A 538 8.78 -23.81 -9.89
CA PRO A 538 8.78 -25.27 -10.01
C PRO A 538 7.43 -25.87 -9.59
N GLY A 539 6.80 -26.64 -10.49
CA GLY A 539 5.49 -27.27 -10.25
C GLY A 539 4.27 -26.36 -10.42
N ALA A 540 4.43 -25.12 -10.88
CA ALA A 540 3.32 -24.21 -11.16
C ALA A 540 2.85 -24.28 -12.63
N GLU A 541 1.55 -24.08 -12.86
CA GLU A 541 0.94 -24.00 -14.20
C GLU A 541 0.87 -22.56 -14.75
N SER A 542 1.18 -21.54 -13.94
CA SER A 542 1.09 -20.13 -14.33
C SER A 542 2.42 -19.40 -14.17
N GLU A 543 2.66 -18.46 -15.09
CA GLU A 543 3.87 -17.66 -15.14
C GLU A 543 3.72 -16.35 -14.34
N HIS A 544 4.80 -15.92 -13.70
CA HIS A 544 4.93 -14.57 -13.17
C HIS A 544 5.69 -13.70 -14.17
N VAL A 545 5.06 -12.63 -14.66
CA VAL A 545 5.67 -11.67 -15.59
C VAL A 545 6.22 -10.49 -14.80
N TYR A 546 7.48 -10.17 -15.00
CA TYR A 546 8.26 -9.12 -14.32
C TYR A 546 8.56 -7.95 -15.26
N ILE A 547 8.79 -8.21 -16.56
CA ILE A 547 8.86 -7.19 -17.61
C ILE A 547 7.81 -7.53 -18.67
N MET A 548 7.06 -6.51 -19.07
CA MET A 548 6.26 -6.53 -20.28
C MET A 548 6.39 -5.17 -20.96
N LEU A 549 7.14 -5.12 -22.05
CA LEU A 549 7.45 -3.88 -22.76
C LEU A 549 7.34 -4.12 -24.26
N TYR A 550 6.61 -3.26 -24.96
CA TYR A 550 6.37 -3.39 -26.40
C TYR A 550 6.38 -2.04 -27.10
N ALA A 551 6.26 -2.04 -28.42
CA ALA A 551 6.42 -0.84 -29.24
C ALA A 551 7.79 -0.14 -29.04
N ILE A 552 8.84 -0.93 -28.76
CA ILE A 552 10.21 -0.43 -28.68
C ILE A 552 10.71 -0.16 -30.11
N PRO A 553 11.34 0.98 -30.41
CA PRO A 553 11.85 1.28 -31.75
C PRO A 553 12.87 0.24 -32.24
N ALA A 554 12.85 -0.11 -33.53
CA ALA A 554 13.81 -1.06 -34.12
C ALA A 554 15.28 -0.62 -34.05
N THR A 555 15.53 0.68 -33.83
CA THR A 555 16.86 1.24 -33.63
C THR A 555 17.41 1.01 -32.23
N ALA A 556 16.57 0.60 -31.26
CA ALA A 556 17.02 0.29 -29.92
C ALA A 556 17.87 -0.99 -29.91
N THR A 557 18.99 -0.96 -29.19
CA THR A 557 19.91 -2.09 -29.02
C THR A 557 19.87 -2.69 -27.61
N GLY A 558 18.95 -2.23 -26.77
CA GLY A 558 18.80 -2.66 -25.40
C GLY A 558 17.86 -1.77 -24.59
N ILE A 559 17.56 -2.18 -23.36
CA ILE A 559 16.91 -1.40 -22.31
C ILE A 559 17.97 -1.12 -21.24
N GLY A 560 18.18 0.16 -20.92
CA GLY A 560 19.06 0.54 -19.83
C GLY A 560 18.51 0.11 -18.47
N GLU A 561 19.38 -0.03 -17.47
CA GLU A 561 18.92 -0.36 -16.12
C GLU A 561 17.97 0.73 -15.60
N GLY A 562 16.82 0.33 -15.07
CA GLY A 562 15.78 1.25 -14.59
C GLY A 562 15.09 2.10 -15.67
N ALA A 563 15.38 1.91 -16.97
CA ALA A 563 14.82 2.74 -18.03
C ALA A 563 13.30 2.57 -18.16
N ARG A 564 12.56 3.68 -18.15
CA ARG A 564 11.09 3.67 -18.22
C ARG A 564 10.50 4.13 -19.57
N ASP A 565 11.26 4.86 -20.38
CA ASP A 565 10.70 5.61 -21.53
C ASP A 565 11.11 5.07 -22.92
N ILE A 566 11.45 3.78 -23.02
CA ILE A 566 11.95 3.18 -24.28
C ILE A 566 10.87 2.45 -25.10
N GLY A 567 9.68 2.30 -24.53
CA GLY A 567 8.54 1.61 -25.14
C GLY A 567 7.29 1.77 -24.29
N THR A 568 6.24 1.04 -24.63
CA THR A 568 4.98 1.03 -23.87
C THR A 568 4.97 -0.13 -22.88
N TRP A 569 4.90 0.20 -21.59
CA TRP A 569 4.78 -0.80 -20.54
C TRP A 569 3.39 -1.44 -20.55
N GLY A 570 3.37 -2.76 -20.64
CA GLY A 570 2.21 -3.57 -20.31
C GLY A 570 2.16 -3.90 -18.83
N VAL A 571 1.08 -4.56 -18.41
CA VAL A 571 0.83 -4.90 -17.01
C VAL A 571 1.63 -6.15 -16.65
N ASN A 572 2.46 -6.06 -15.61
CA ASN A 572 3.13 -7.22 -15.04
C ASN A 572 2.18 -7.96 -14.07
N THR A 573 2.42 -9.24 -13.79
CA THR A 573 1.52 -10.03 -12.93
C THR A 573 1.89 -9.98 -11.44
N VAL A 574 3.01 -9.35 -11.10
CA VAL A 574 3.61 -9.37 -9.75
C VAL A 574 3.07 -8.23 -8.88
N ASN A 575 3.05 -7.00 -9.40
CA ASN A 575 2.48 -5.83 -8.72
C ASN A 575 1.30 -5.19 -9.48
N ARG A 576 0.93 -5.74 -10.65
CA ARG A 576 -0.19 -5.29 -11.51
C ARG A 576 -0.09 -3.84 -11.96
N ARG A 577 1.12 -3.33 -12.11
CA ARG A 577 1.40 -2.00 -12.64
C ARG A 577 2.03 -2.09 -14.03
N ARG A 578 2.02 -0.96 -14.74
CA ARG A 578 2.70 -0.78 -16.03
C ARG A 578 4.15 -0.36 -15.82
N GLU A 579 4.90 -1.22 -15.16
CA GLU A 579 6.32 -1.02 -14.87
C GLU A 579 7.01 -2.37 -14.68
N TYR A 580 8.34 -2.35 -14.50
CA TYR A 580 9.07 -3.53 -14.03
C TYR A 580 8.65 -3.90 -12.61
N ALA A 581 8.41 -5.18 -12.37
CA ALA A 581 8.35 -5.72 -11.03
C ALA A 581 9.68 -6.36 -10.65
N PRO A 582 10.33 -5.97 -9.55
CA PRO A 582 11.58 -6.57 -9.12
C PRO A 582 11.36 -7.98 -8.53
N PRO A 583 12.19 -8.98 -8.89
CA PRO A 583 12.24 -10.28 -8.23
C PRO A 583 12.29 -10.15 -6.71
N CYS A 584 11.38 -10.86 -6.06
CA CYS A 584 11.28 -10.90 -4.61
C CYS A 584 11.10 -12.34 -4.15
N SER A 585 12.04 -13.21 -4.53
CA SER A 585 11.95 -14.65 -4.30
C SER A 585 11.73 -14.96 -2.82
N LYS A 586 10.68 -15.73 -2.52
CA LYS A 586 10.43 -16.28 -1.19
C LYS A 586 10.90 -17.73 -1.16
N GLY A 587 11.47 -18.15 -0.04
CA GLY A 587 11.98 -19.50 0.17
C GLY A 587 13.42 -19.69 -0.34
N PRO A 588 14.10 -20.75 0.14
CA PRO A 588 15.50 -21.00 -0.20
C PRO A 588 15.68 -21.39 -1.68
N GLY A 589 16.90 -21.25 -2.18
CA GLY A 589 17.32 -21.71 -3.50
C GLY A 589 17.17 -20.68 -4.62
N VAL A 590 18.03 -20.83 -5.61
CA VAL A 590 18.08 -20.01 -6.83
C VAL A 590 16.79 -20.16 -7.65
N LYS A 591 16.27 -19.02 -8.13
CA LYS A 591 15.13 -18.93 -9.06
C LYS A 591 15.62 -18.43 -10.41
N VAL A 592 15.09 -18.98 -11.50
CA VAL A 592 15.47 -18.62 -12.88
C VAL A 592 14.36 -17.81 -13.54
N TYR A 593 14.68 -16.62 -14.05
CA TYR A 593 13.77 -15.72 -14.76
C TYR A 593 14.21 -15.64 -16.23
N THR A 594 13.34 -16.03 -17.15
CA THR A 594 13.63 -16.00 -18.58
C THR A 594 13.19 -14.67 -19.17
N ALA A 595 14.17 -13.87 -19.59
CA ALA A 595 13.97 -12.70 -20.43
C ALA A 595 13.97 -13.12 -21.91
N THR A 596 13.08 -12.55 -22.72
CA THR A 596 12.97 -12.80 -24.16
C THR A 596 12.76 -11.48 -24.89
N VAL A 597 13.55 -11.25 -25.94
CA VAL A 597 13.38 -10.16 -26.90
C VAL A 597 12.79 -10.71 -28.21
N TYR A 598 11.86 -9.96 -28.79
CA TYR A 598 11.17 -10.26 -30.05
C TYR A 598 11.46 -9.15 -31.05
N ALA A 599 12.03 -9.49 -32.21
CA ALA A 599 12.15 -8.62 -33.38
C ALA A 599 10.89 -8.74 -34.23
N LEU A 600 10.21 -7.62 -34.51
CA LEU A 600 8.88 -7.61 -35.16
C LEU A 600 8.90 -6.84 -36.48
N SER A 601 8.22 -7.36 -37.50
CA SER A 601 8.06 -6.74 -38.82
C SER A 601 7.11 -5.53 -38.83
N GLU A 602 6.30 -5.36 -37.78
CA GLU A 602 5.45 -4.20 -37.50
C GLU A 602 5.25 -4.01 -35.98
N ALA A 603 4.80 -2.82 -35.56
CA ALA A 603 4.50 -2.54 -34.16
C ALA A 603 3.25 -3.34 -33.70
N PRO A 604 3.25 -3.92 -32.48
CA PRO A 604 2.10 -4.68 -31.97
C PRO A 604 0.84 -3.80 -31.90
N LYS A 605 -0.25 -4.26 -32.52
CA LYS A 605 -1.56 -3.63 -32.40
C LYS A 605 -2.30 -4.29 -31.23
N LEU A 606 -2.26 -3.65 -30.08
CA LEU A 606 -2.87 -4.14 -28.83
C LEU A 606 -4.00 -3.20 -28.42
N ASP A 607 -5.17 -3.76 -28.14
CA ASP A 607 -6.24 -3.02 -27.46
C ASP A 607 -6.02 -3.13 -25.95
N ALA A 608 -5.36 -2.12 -25.38
CA ALA A 608 -4.87 -2.17 -24.00
C ALA A 608 -5.95 -1.82 -22.95
N GLY A 609 -7.13 -1.33 -23.35
CA GLY A 609 -8.15 -0.85 -22.42
C GLY A 609 -7.60 0.18 -21.39
N ARG A 610 -8.29 0.36 -20.25
CA ARG A 610 -7.74 1.17 -19.13
C ARG A 610 -6.71 0.40 -18.30
N ASP A 611 -6.83 -0.93 -18.27
CA ASP A 611 -6.04 -1.77 -17.38
C ASP A 611 -4.61 -2.01 -17.89
N GLY A 612 -4.37 -1.89 -19.21
CA GLY A 612 -3.07 -2.09 -19.85
C GLY A 612 -2.93 -3.50 -20.46
N ALA A 613 -2.11 -3.64 -21.51
CA ALA A 613 -1.94 -4.91 -22.22
C ALA A 613 -1.24 -5.97 -21.35
N THR A 614 -1.58 -7.25 -21.53
CA THR A 614 -0.98 -8.42 -20.84
C THR A 614 -0.01 -9.20 -21.74
N ARG A 615 0.90 -9.98 -21.13
CA ARG A 615 1.88 -10.77 -21.90
C ARG A 615 1.20 -11.73 -22.88
N ALA A 616 0.08 -12.34 -22.50
CA ALA A 616 -0.69 -13.22 -23.38
C ALA A 616 -1.26 -12.48 -24.61
N GLN A 617 -1.79 -11.27 -24.43
CA GLN A 617 -2.26 -10.43 -25.55
C GLN A 617 -1.10 -10.02 -26.46
N LEU A 618 0.04 -9.64 -25.89
CA LEU A 618 1.25 -9.31 -26.64
C LEU A 618 1.73 -10.50 -27.47
N LEU A 619 1.89 -11.68 -26.86
CA LEU A 619 2.34 -12.89 -27.57
C LEU A 619 1.40 -13.27 -28.73
N LYS A 620 0.08 -13.15 -28.52
CA LYS A 620 -0.91 -13.39 -29.57
C LYS A 620 -0.82 -12.36 -30.70
N ALA A 621 -0.62 -11.08 -30.37
CA ALA A 621 -0.52 -10.03 -31.38
C ALA A 621 0.77 -10.09 -32.21
N ILE A 622 1.86 -10.62 -31.64
CA ILE A 622 3.16 -10.69 -32.32
C ILE A 622 3.42 -12.03 -33.03
N GLU A 623 2.53 -13.01 -32.87
CA GLU A 623 2.71 -14.38 -33.38
C GLU A 623 3.06 -14.41 -34.88
N LYS A 624 2.39 -13.58 -35.70
CA LYS A 624 2.59 -13.53 -37.15
C LYS A 624 3.60 -12.48 -37.62
N THR A 625 4.04 -11.62 -36.72
CA THR A 625 4.91 -10.47 -37.03
C THR A 625 6.33 -10.66 -36.48
N THR A 626 6.57 -11.68 -35.66
CA THR A 626 7.89 -12.00 -35.13
C THR A 626 8.82 -12.52 -36.23
N LEU A 627 9.89 -11.78 -36.49
CA LEU A 627 10.97 -12.12 -37.42
C LEU A 627 12.08 -12.93 -36.75
N GLY A 628 12.27 -12.74 -35.44
CA GLY A 628 13.23 -13.50 -34.66
C GLY A 628 13.12 -13.25 -33.16
N THR A 629 13.68 -14.15 -32.37
CA THR A 629 13.71 -14.06 -30.91
C THR A 629 15.05 -14.45 -30.33
N ALA A 630 15.41 -13.88 -29.19
CA ALA A 630 16.51 -14.34 -28.34
C ALA A 630 16.10 -14.31 -26.87
N SER A 631 16.53 -15.30 -26.09
CA SER A 631 16.21 -15.41 -24.66
C SER A 631 17.46 -15.57 -23.78
N PHE A 632 17.39 -15.04 -22.56
CA PHE A 632 18.43 -15.10 -21.54
C PHE A 632 17.83 -15.48 -20.18
N ASP A 633 18.47 -16.40 -19.46
CA ASP A 633 18.03 -16.86 -18.14
C ASP A 633 18.79 -16.13 -17.03
N LEU A 634 18.09 -15.24 -16.31
CA LEU A 634 18.56 -14.54 -15.12
C LEU A 634 18.36 -15.43 -13.88
N ARG A 635 19.22 -15.32 -12.87
CA ARG A 635 19.13 -16.15 -11.65
C ARG A 635 19.11 -15.30 -10.39
N PHE A 636 18.29 -15.60 -9.37
CA PHE A 636 18.31 -14.85 -8.09
C PHE A 636 17.99 -15.74 -6.89
N GLU A 637 18.63 -15.49 -5.75
CA GLU A 637 18.38 -16.18 -4.46
C GLU A 637 18.42 -15.19 -3.28
N ARG A 638 17.49 -15.33 -2.33
CA ARG A 638 17.35 -14.48 -1.13
C ARG A 638 17.81 -15.20 0.14
N LYS A 639 18.76 -14.65 0.91
CA LYS A 639 19.27 -15.22 2.18
C LYS A 639 18.48 -14.67 3.40
N GLY A 640 17.88 -15.52 4.26
CA GLY A 640 16.97 -15.11 5.36
C GLY A 640 17.61 -14.94 6.76
N GLY A 641 17.03 -14.11 7.64
CA GLY A 641 17.52 -13.84 9.01
C GLY A 641 16.45 -13.95 10.12
N GLY A 642 16.85 -14.42 11.32
CA GLY A 642 16.06 -14.45 12.57
C GLY A 642 16.72 -13.58 13.66
N GLY A 643 15.91 -12.99 14.55
CA GLY A 643 16.29 -11.93 15.51
C GLY A 643 16.54 -12.41 16.95
N ASP A 644 16.89 -11.45 17.83
CA ASP A 644 16.72 -11.50 19.29
C ASP A 644 16.90 -10.09 19.91
N ASP A 645 15.87 -9.63 20.63
CA ASP A 645 15.82 -8.44 21.50
C ASP A 645 15.97 -8.87 22.97
N GLN A 646 16.76 -8.14 23.78
CA GLN A 646 16.52 -7.97 25.22
C GLN A 646 17.04 -6.60 25.75
N PRO A 647 16.39 -6.01 26.79
CA PRO A 647 16.53 -4.59 27.18
C PRO A 647 17.67 -4.32 28.21
N PRO A 648 18.10 -3.05 28.39
CA PRO A 648 19.35 -2.73 29.09
C PRO A 648 19.18 -2.49 30.60
N GLN A 649 20.09 -3.07 31.42
CA GLN A 649 20.33 -2.65 32.80
C GLN A 649 21.50 -1.66 32.89
N GLN A 650 21.27 -0.60 33.66
CA GLN A 650 22.15 0.55 33.91
C GLN A 650 23.52 0.16 34.49
N ARG A 651 24.60 0.77 33.96
CA ARG A 651 25.95 0.69 34.53
C ARG A 651 26.20 1.84 35.50
N GLY A 652 26.52 1.50 36.75
CA GLY A 652 27.28 2.36 37.66
C GLY A 652 28.77 2.31 37.31
N GLY A 653 29.41 3.49 37.22
CA GLY A 653 30.80 3.69 36.81
C GLY A 653 31.86 3.45 37.91
N PRO A 654 33.12 3.90 37.70
CA PRO A 654 34.30 3.02 37.71
C PRO A 654 35.37 3.41 38.77
N ARG A 655 36.34 2.51 39.02
CA ARG A 655 37.69 2.69 39.64
C ARG A 655 38.29 1.28 39.81
N GLY A 656 39.57 0.95 39.65
CA GLY A 656 40.85 1.60 39.36
C GLY A 656 41.89 0.47 39.22
N GLY A 657 43.02 0.71 38.53
CA GLY A 657 43.97 -0.34 38.15
C GLY A 657 45.11 -0.65 39.14
N GLN A 658 45.78 -1.79 38.95
CA GLN A 658 47.24 -1.98 38.79
C GLN A 658 47.63 -3.47 38.95
N GLY A 659 48.51 -3.95 38.04
CA GLY A 659 49.54 -5.02 38.15
C GLY A 659 49.16 -6.39 38.73
N GLY A 660 49.55 -7.56 38.20
CA GLY A 660 50.49 -7.95 37.16
C GLY A 660 50.81 -9.45 37.34
N GLY A 661 51.09 -10.15 36.23
CA GLY A 661 51.84 -11.43 36.22
C GLY A 661 51.05 -12.74 36.20
N GLY A 662 51.28 -13.57 35.18
CA GLY A 662 51.04 -15.01 35.21
C GLY A 662 50.32 -15.59 34.00
N GLN A 663 51.07 -16.30 33.14
CA GLN A 663 50.66 -16.88 31.86
C GLN A 663 49.55 -17.94 31.95
N GLY A 664 48.64 -17.89 30.97
CA GLY A 664 47.78 -18.99 30.56
C GLY A 664 47.23 -18.69 29.17
N GLY A 665 47.84 -19.23 28.12
CA GLY A 665 47.40 -19.02 26.75
C GLY A 665 46.10 -19.76 26.44
N GLN A 666 45.15 -19.06 25.81
CA GLN A 666 44.15 -19.61 24.87
C GLN A 666 43.56 -18.45 24.05
N GLY A 667 43.51 -18.60 22.73
CA GLY A 667 43.13 -17.56 21.78
C GLY A 667 41.66 -17.14 21.86
N GLY A 668 41.41 -15.84 21.65
CA GLY A 668 40.09 -15.25 21.47
C GLY A 668 40.07 -14.39 20.21
N ARG A 669 39.23 -14.76 19.23
CA ARG A 669 39.07 -14.09 17.93
C ARG A 669 38.54 -12.66 18.12
N GLY A 670 39.21 -11.68 17.49
CA GLY A 670 38.71 -10.30 17.38
C GLY A 670 37.39 -10.26 16.60
N GLY A 671 36.33 -9.80 17.26
CA GLY A 671 34.99 -9.70 16.67
C GLY A 671 34.81 -8.43 15.83
N VAL A 672 34.09 -8.58 14.71
CA VAL A 672 33.62 -7.47 13.87
C VAL A 672 32.60 -6.64 14.65
N ILE A 673 32.82 -5.33 14.76
CA ILE A 673 31.87 -4.39 15.39
C ILE A 673 30.94 -3.88 14.28
N LYS A 674 29.64 -4.07 14.45
CA LYS A 674 28.58 -3.61 13.51
C LYS A 674 28.11 -2.21 13.87
N PRO A 675 27.73 -1.36 12.90
CA PRO A 675 27.12 -0.06 13.18
C PRO A 675 25.76 -0.24 13.87
N ALA A 676 25.42 0.70 14.76
CA ALA A 676 24.13 0.82 15.43
C ALA A 676 23.41 2.12 14.99
N THR A 677 22.13 2.26 15.30
CA THR A 677 21.39 3.50 15.01
C THR A 677 21.99 4.73 15.68
N THR A 678 22.63 4.59 16.85
CA THR A 678 23.35 5.68 17.52
C THR A 678 24.62 6.13 16.79
N ASP A 679 25.09 5.37 15.80
CA ASP A 679 26.19 5.74 14.89
C ASP A 679 25.73 6.61 13.71
N THR A 680 24.42 6.75 13.51
CA THR A 680 23.89 7.62 12.46
C THR A 680 23.92 9.08 12.89
N ILE A 681 23.98 9.97 11.91
CA ILE A 681 23.79 11.41 12.07
C ILE A 681 22.52 11.82 11.33
N HIS A 682 21.73 12.64 12.00
CA HIS A 682 20.53 13.20 11.42
C HIS A 682 20.88 14.31 10.42
N GLY A 683 20.14 14.37 9.31
CA GLY A 683 20.21 15.41 8.30
C GLY A 683 18.81 15.95 8.00
N SER A 684 18.72 17.26 7.79
CA SER A 684 17.53 17.94 7.28
C SER A 684 17.89 18.69 6.00
N ILE A 685 17.03 18.58 4.99
CA ILE A 685 17.22 19.17 3.66
C ILE A 685 15.92 19.86 3.27
N TYR A 686 16.03 21.08 2.79
CA TYR A 686 14.95 21.78 2.12
C TYR A 686 15.43 22.24 0.76
N ALA A 687 14.69 21.89 -0.28
CA ALA A 687 14.78 22.51 -1.59
C ALA A 687 13.45 23.20 -1.88
N ASP A 688 13.47 24.29 -2.64
CA ASP A 688 12.24 25.04 -2.94
C ASP A 688 11.21 24.20 -3.73
N ASN A 689 11.63 23.29 -4.59
CA ASN A 689 10.70 22.35 -5.24
C ASN A 689 11.15 20.90 -5.21
N TRP A 690 12.35 20.60 -5.68
CA TRP A 690 12.77 19.20 -5.78
C TRP A 690 14.28 19.03 -5.72
N PHE A 691 14.74 17.93 -5.12
CA PHE A 691 16.14 17.53 -5.16
C PHE A 691 16.34 16.01 -5.16
N ALA A 692 17.53 15.58 -5.56
CA ALA A 692 18.08 14.27 -5.26
C ALA A 692 19.53 14.41 -4.76
N MET A 693 19.84 13.75 -3.65
CA MET A 693 21.14 13.81 -2.97
C MET A 693 21.85 12.46 -2.95
N TYR A 694 23.13 12.51 -3.29
CA TYR A 694 24.08 11.41 -3.26
C TYR A 694 25.13 11.67 -2.19
N ILE A 695 25.55 10.60 -1.49
CA ILE A 695 26.68 10.62 -0.59
C ILE A 695 27.63 9.49 -0.99
N ASN A 696 28.90 9.84 -1.20
CA ASN A 696 29.94 8.93 -1.66
C ASN A 696 29.54 8.12 -2.91
N GLY A 697 28.86 8.77 -3.85
CA GLY A 697 28.41 8.17 -5.11
C GLY A 697 27.13 7.33 -5.02
N LYS A 698 26.50 7.22 -3.83
CA LYS A 698 25.24 6.47 -3.63
C LYS A 698 24.08 7.44 -3.48
N LEU A 699 22.96 7.17 -4.13
CA LEU A 699 21.73 7.95 -3.93
C LEU A 699 21.19 7.67 -2.52
N ILE A 700 21.04 8.72 -1.71
CA ILE A 700 20.65 8.60 -0.30
C ILE A 700 19.25 9.17 -0.06
N ALA A 701 18.91 10.28 -0.72
CA ALA A 701 17.62 10.93 -0.55
C ALA A 701 17.11 11.51 -1.86
N VAL A 702 15.80 11.50 -2.02
CA VAL A 702 15.06 12.19 -3.08
C VAL A 702 13.91 12.90 -2.41
N ASP A 703 13.57 14.09 -2.90
CA ASP A 703 12.35 14.74 -2.48
C ASP A 703 11.14 13.85 -2.83
N SER A 704 10.35 13.53 -1.81
CA SER A 704 9.22 12.59 -1.91
C SER A 704 7.95 13.23 -2.47
N ILE A 705 7.98 14.55 -2.67
CA ILE A 705 6.89 15.32 -3.22
C ILE A 705 7.42 15.99 -4.48
N ASP A 706 6.70 15.82 -5.59
CA ASP A 706 7.16 16.35 -6.87
C ASP A 706 7.14 17.88 -6.92
N PHE A 707 6.41 18.55 -6.01
CA PHE A 707 6.21 19.99 -6.07
C PHE A 707 5.60 20.70 -4.84
N LEU A 708 4.34 20.40 -4.48
CA LEU A 708 3.62 21.04 -3.37
C LEU A 708 2.83 20.01 -2.56
N PRO A 709 2.78 20.15 -1.21
CA PRO A 709 3.38 21.22 -0.41
C PRO A 709 4.91 21.13 -0.36
N HIS A 710 5.56 22.27 -0.14
CA HIS A 710 6.97 22.31 0.27
C HIS A 710 7.17 21.38 1.48
N ASN A 711 8.31 20.70 1.54
CA ASN A 711 8.64 19.80 2.63
C ASN A 711 10.07 20.01 3.12
N VAL A 712 10.38 19.42 4.28
CA VAL A 712 11.77 19.17 4.70
C VAL A 712 11.94 17.66 4.69
N VAL A 713 12.95 17.18 3.98
CA VAL A 713 13.32 15.76 4.00
C VAL A 713 14.30 15.54 5.15
N SER A 714 13.89 14.74 6.12
CA SER A 714 14.71 14.31 7.25
C SER A 714 15.22 12.89 7.02
N LEU A 715 16.51 12.66 7.28
CA LEU A 715 17.14 11.36 7.12
C LEU A 715 18.21 11.10 8.19
N ASP A 716 18.44 9.83 8.50
CA ASP A 716 19.57 9.40 9.33
C ASP A 716 20.60 8.67 8.45
N ILE A 717 21.83 9.17 8.42
CA ILE A 717 22.91 8.59 7.61
C ILE A 717 24.02 8.05 8.49
N LEU A 718 24.69 7.00 8.02
CA LEU A 718 25.91 6.51 8.64
C LEU A 718 27.11 7.23 7.99
N PRO A 719 27.78 8.19 8.66
CA PRO A 719 28.76 9.02 7.98
C PRO A 719 30.07 8.27 7.75
N GLU A 720 30.59 8.34 6.53
CA GLU A 720 31.90 7.79 6.14
C GLU A 720 32.78 8.93 5.59
N TYR A 721 33.69 9.44 6.43
CA TYR A 721 34.62 10.52 6.08
C TYR A 721 35.90 9.99 5.43
N PRO A 722 36.51 10.71 4.47
CA PRO A 722 35.98 11.91 3.84
C PRO A 722 34.69 11.64 3.08
N MET A 723 33.72 12.53 3.26
CA MET A 723 32.36 12.36 2.73
C MET A 723 32.15 13.33 1.58
N THR A 724 31.82 12.81 0.39
CA THR A 724 31.46 13.61 -0.78
C THR A 724 29.95 13.65 -0.90
N ILE A 725 29.37 14.85 -0.79
CA ILE A 725 27.95 15.08 -0.99
C ILE A 725 27.76 15.71 -2.37
N ALA A 726 26.84 15.16 -3.16
CA ALA A 726 26.47 15.68 -4.47
C ALA A 726 24.94 15.79 -4.56
N VAL A 727 24.41 16.90 -5.06
CA VAL A 727 22.96 17.16 -5.09
C VAL A 727 22.58 17.71 -6.45
N ILE A 728 21.50 17.19 -7.04
CA ILE A 728 20.81 17.83 -8.15
C ILE A 728 19.56 18.46 -7.57
N ALA A 729 19.41 19.77 -7.72
CA ALA A 729 18.25 20.52 -7.25
C ALA A 729 17.58 21.20 -8.44
N LYS A 730 16.25 21.25 -8.40
CA LYS A 730 15.40 21.79 -9.46
C LYS A 730 14.43 22.80 -8.91
N ASP A 731 14.30 23.89 -9.65
CA ASP A 731 13.20 24.83 -9.58
C ASP A 731 12.02 24.32 -10.42
N ASN A 732 10.81 24.82 -10.19
CA ASN A 732 9.61 24.42 -10.92
C ASN A 732 9.44 25.17 -12.25
N ALA A 733 10.47 25.07 -13.07
CA ALA A 733 10.47 25.70 -14.37
C ALA A 733 9.96 24.76 -15.47
N ASP A 734 9.08 25.29 -16.32
CA ASP A 734 8.64 24.58 -17.52
C ASP A 734 9.85 24.35 -18.46
N PRO A 735 10.09 23.11 -18.94
CA PRO A 735 11.28 22.80 -19.74
C PRO A 735 11.41 23.55 -21.06
N LYS A 736 10.33 24.15 -21.57
CA LYS A 736 10.33 24.90 -22.84
C LYS A 736 10.52 26.39 -22.61
N THR A 737 9.96 26.91 -21.53
CA THR A 737 9.91 28.36 -21.28
C THR A 737 10.89 28.84 -20.21
N GLY A 738 11.32 27.94 -19.31
CA GLY A 738 12.13 28.30 -18.15
C GLY A 738 11.38 29.15 -17.13
N CYS A 739 10.09 29.42 -17.35
CA CYS A 739 9.26 30.19 -16.45
C CYS A 739 8.58 29.24 -15.45
N GLU A 740 8.30 29.78 -14.28
CA GLU A 740 7.43 29.17 -13.30
C GLU A 740 6.02 29.71 -13.46
N TYR A 741 5.01 28.86 -13.20
CA TYR A 741 3.60 29.26 -13.15
C TYR A 741 3.16 30.23 -14.25
N GLY A 742 3.31 29.81 -15.51
CA GLY A 742 3.00 30.63 -16.66
C GLY A 742 4.19 31.48 -17.12
N ARG A 743 4.29 32.73 -16.66
CA ARG A 743 5.34 33.70 -17.07
C ARG A 743 6.14 34.26 -15.91
N SER A 744 6.02 33.67 -14.72
CA SER A 744 6.81 34.09 -13.57
C SER A 744 8.24 33.58 -13.73
N ILE A 745 9.17 34.31 -13.11
CA ILE A 745 10.56 33.90 -13.01
C ILE A 745 10.73 33.25 -11.63
N GLY A 746 11.50 32.17 -11.56
CA GLY A 746 11.61 31.35 -10.36
C GLY A 746 12.45 31.94 -9.24
N ASP A 747 12.48 31.23 -8.12
CA ASP A 747 13.09 31.62 -6.85
C ASP A 747 13.82 30.48 -6.13
N GLY A 748 14.17 29.42 -6.89
CA GLY A 748 14.72 28.18 -6.39
C GLY A 748 15.86 28.31 -5.39
N GLY A 749 16.18 27.22 -4.69
CA GLY A 749 17.23 27.26 -3.69
C GLY A 749 17.28 25.97 -2.90
N ILE A 750 18.40 25.73 -2.23
CA ILE A 750 18.53 24.60 -1.33
C ILE A 750 19.34 24.95 -0.09
N VAL A 751 18.97 24.32 1.02
CA VAL A 751 19.68 24.40 2.29
C VAL A 751 19.74 23.01 2.94
N ILE A 752 20.92 22.63 3.42
CA ILE A 752 21.18 21.32 4.03
C ILE A 752 21.89 21.53 5.35
N LYS A 753 21.48 20.79 6.37
CA LYS A 753 22.17 20.70 7.65
C LYS A 753 22.20 19.27 8.17
N PHE A 754 23.39 18.81 8.54
CA PHE A 754 23.60 17.57 9.28
C PHE A 754 24.02 17.85 10.72
N ALA A 755 23.70 16.92 11.61
CA ALA A 755 23.99 17.01 13.05
C ALA A 755 25.49 17.03 13.38
N ASP A 756 26.35 16.67 12.42
CA ASP A 756 27.80 16.71 12.52
C ASP A 756 28.41 18.11 12.23
N ALA A 757 27.57 19.14 12.09
CA ALA A 757 27.91 20.50 11.66
C ALA A 757 28.25 20.67 10.17
N THR A 758 27.99 19.67 9.33
CA THR A 758 28.04 19.84 7.88
C THR A 758 26.83 20.65 7.42
N VAL A 759 27.07 21.77 6.73
CA VAL A 759 26.04 22.69 6.26
C VAL A 759 26.30 23.16 4.82
N THR A 760 25.28 23.69 4.15
CA THR A 760 25.42 24.44 2.90
C THR A 760 26.01 25.83 3.14
N ASP A 761 26.97 26.23 2.29
CA ASP A 761 27.63 27.55 2.28
C ASP A 761 28.33 27.80 0.92
N ALA A 762 28.92 28.98 0.73
CA ALA A 762 29.62 29.37 -0.51
C ALA A 762 30.85 28.50 -0.85
N SER A 763 31.23 27.56 0.02
CA SER A 763 32.34 26.65 -0.25
C SER A 763 31.92 25.38 -1.01
N TRP A 764 30.62 25.22 -1.27
CA TRP A 764 30.08 24.22 -2.20
C TRP A 764 30.39 24.61 -3.65
N LYS A 765 30.51 23.62 -4.53
CA LYS A 765 30.59 23.81 -5.97
C LYS A 765 29.20 23.80 -6.57
N ALA A 766 28.95 24.64 -7.58
CA ALA A 766 27.68 24.72 -8.29
C ALA A 766 27.88 24.72 -9.82
N LYS A 767 27.03 23.99 -10.54
CA LYS A 767 26.94 24.03 -12.00
C LYS A 767 25.47 24.08 -12.43
N CYS A 768 25.08 25.17 -13.08
CA CYS A 768 23.79 25.26 -13.77
C CYS A 768 23.79 24.36 -15.02
N ILE A 769 22.72 23.59 -15.20
CA ILE A 769 22.49 22.73 -16.38
C ILE A 769 21.17 23.04 -17.09
N PHE A 770 20.31 23.86 -16.49
CA PHE A 770 19.10 24.38 -17.11
C PHE A 770 18.91 25.83 -16.70
N HIS A 771 18.91 26.73 -17.68
CA HIS A 771 18.83 28.17 -17.50
C HIS A 771 17.75 28.78 -18.40
N GLY A 772 16.89 29.62 -17.84
CA GLY A 772 15.97 30.47 -18.60
C GLY A 772 14.84 31.03 -17.74
N PRO A 773 14.00 31.91 -18.31
CA PRO A 773 14.07 32.45 -19.67
C PRO A 773 15.30 33.36 -19.88
N ILE A 774 16.04 33.14 -20.97
CA ILE A 774 17.23 33.93 -21.35
C ILE A 774 16.84 35.41 -21.47
N ASP A 775 17.71 36.30 -20.95
CA ASP A 775 17.51 37.75 -20.88
C ASP A 775 16.26 38.19 -20.09
N ARG A 776 15.65 37.27 -19.31
CA ARG A 776 14.39 37.49 -18.58
C ARG A 776 13.19 37.78 -19.51
N ASP A 777 13.26 37.38 -20.78
CA ASP A 777 12.16 37.56 -21.74
C ASP A 777 11.08 36.49 -21.53
N THR A 778 10.11 36.76 -20.66
CA THR A 778 8.97 35.87 -20.40
C THR A 778 7.89 35.96 -21.49
N ALA A 779 8.00 36.90 -22.44
CA ALA A 779 7.07 37.05 -23.55
C ALA A 779 7.43 36.14 -24.73
N ASN A 780 8.74 35.97 -24.99
CA ASN A 780 9.29 35.08 -26.01
C ASN A 780 10.38 34.18 -25.38
N PRO A 781 10.00 33.28 -24.47
CA PRO A 781 10.95 32.58 -23.63
C PRO A 781 11.88 31.68 -24.46
N LYS A 782 13.16 31.75 -24.11
CA LYS A 782 14.21 30.86 -24.61
C LYS A 782 14.93 30.25 -23.42
N VAL A 783 15.35 29.01 -23.57
CA VAL A 783 16.08 28.29 -22.53
C VAL A 783 17.40 27.77 -23.06
N ARG A 784 18.37 27.62 -22.16
CA ARG A 784 19.63 26.91 -22.37
C ARG A 784 19.64 25.69 -21.48
N SER A 785 19.85 24.51 -22.06
CA SER A 785 20.08 23.29 -21.29
C SER A 785 21.41 22.66 -21.72
N GLU A 786 22.18 22.24 -20.73
CA GLU A 786 23.42 21.49 -20.92
C GLU A 786 23.20 20.04 -20.46
N PRO A 787 23.82 19.04 -21.10
CA PRO A 787 23.81 17.67 -20.59
C PRO A 787 24.37 17.61 -19.18
N ILE A 788 23.76 16.77 -18.33
CA ILE A 788 24.28 16.45 -17.01
C ILE A 788 25.65 15.79 -17.19
N PRO A 789 26.74 16.29 -16.58
CA PRO A 789 28.06 15.68 -16.70
C PRO A 789 28.08 14.28 -16.11
N ASP A 790 28.94 13.45 -16.66
CA ASP A 790 28.95 12.05 -16.29
C ASP A 790 29.66 11.71 -15.02
N ASN A 791 29.06 10.77 -14.28
CA ASN A 791 29.50 10.42 -12.93
C ASN A 791 29.70 11.65 -12.04
N TRP A 792 28.98 12.75 -12.29
CA TRP A 792 29.12 13.99 -11.52
C TRP A 792 28.81 13.81 -10.04
N PHE A 793 28.26 12.68 -9.59
CA PHE A 793 28.01 12.34 -8.18
C PHE A 793 29.09 11.43 -7.56
N ALA A 794 30.03 10.90 -8.37
CA ALA A 794 31.07 9.97 -7.92
C ALA A 794 32.11 10.66 -7.02
N VAL A 795 32.77 9.92 -6.12
CA VAL A 795 33.72 10.45 -5.14
C VAL A 795 34.93 11.13 -5.80
N ASP A 796 35.37 10.61 -6.94
CA ASP A 796 36.57 11.01 -7.69
C ASP A 796 36.30 11.97 -8.86
N TYR A 797 35.05 12.41 -9.05
CA TYR A 797 34.72 13.39 -10.08
C TYR A 797 35.41 14.74 -9.84
N ASP A 798 36.07 15.24 -10.89
CA ASP A 798 36.78 16.52 -10.88
C ASP A 798 35.81 17.69 -11.13
N ASP A 799 35.40 18.34 -10.03
CA ASP A 799 34.60 19.56 -10.01
C ASP A 799 35.44 20.85 -9.93
N SER A 800 36.76 20.79 -10.17
CA SER A 800 37.65 21.94 -10.05
C SER A 800 37.30 23.10 -10.98
N LYS A 801 36.64 22.79 -12.11
CA LYS A 801 36.16 23.77 -13.10
C LYS A 801 34.79 24.35 -12.76
N TRP A 802 34.10 23.83 -11.76
CA TRP A 802 32.82 24.37 -11.33
C TRP A 802 33.05 25.62 -10.50
N GLU A 803 32.17 26.60 -10.68
CA GLU A 803 32.16 27.78 -9.83
C GLU A 803 31.70 27.39 -8.43
N ASN A 804 32.01 28.26 -7.46
CA ASN A 804 31.46 28.08 -6.13
C ASN A 804 29.98 28.45 -6.13
N ALA A 805 29.20 27.83 -5.25
CA ALA A 805 27.82 28.18 -5.03
C ALA A 805 27.72 29.61 -4.50
N THR A 806 26.66 30.31 -4.90
CA THR A 806 26.37 31.66 -4.41
C THR A 806 25.44 31.54 -3.21
N GLU A 807 25.74 32.26 -2.14
CA GLU A 807 24.87 32.36 -0.97
C GLU A 807 23.77 33.39 -1.21
N TYR A 808 22.54 33.02 -0.86
CA TYR A 808 21.38 33.90 -0.90
C TYR A 808 20.80 34.08 0.51
N THR A 809 20.14 35.21 0.74
CA THR A 809 19.48 35.45 2.01
C THR A 809 18.18 34.64 2.09
N GLN A 810 17.79 34.22 3.29
CA GLN A 810 16.54 33.49 3.48
C GLN A 810 15.33 34.32 3.02
N GLU A 811 15.37 35.65 3.19
CA GLU A 811 14.35 36.57 2.71
C GLU A 811 14.26 36.61 1.18
N ARG A 812 15.34 36.23 0.48
CA ARG A 812 15.36 36.18 -0.98
C ARG A 812 14.71 34.92 -1.52
N ILE A 813 14.88 33.80 -0.82
CA ILE A 813 14.26 32.52 -1.13
C ILE A 813 12.79 32.48 -0.67
N ASP A 814 12.46 33.15 0.43
CA ASP A 814 11.12 33.15 1.04
C ASP A 814 10.55 31.72 1.29
N PRO A 815 11.30 30.84 2.00
CA PRO A 815 10.93 29.44 2.15
C PRO A 815 9.60 29.26 2.89
N LYS A 816 8.84 28.24 2.51
CA LYS A 816 7.53 27.91 3.11
C LYS A 816 7.65 26.88 4.23
N GLN A 817 6.63 26.83 5.09
CA GLN A 817 6.49 25.73 6.05
C GLN A 817 6.58 24.37 5.32
N PRO A 818 7.28 23.37 5.88
CA PRO A 818 7.75 23.29 7.26
C PRO A 818 9.18 23.83 7.50
N PHE A 819 9.80 24.62 6.61
CA PHE A 819 11.17 25.12 6.80
C PHE A 819 11.44 25.69 8.20
N PHE A 820 10.52 26.49 8.74
CA PHE A 820 10.65 27.14 10.04
C PHE A 820 10.46 26.21 11.24
N GLU A 821 10.02 24.97 11.01
CA GLU A 821 9.88 23.92 12.03
C GLU A 821 11.18 23.13 12.22
N HIS A 822 12.17 23.33 11.34
CA HIS A 822 13.44 22.61 11.35
C HIS A 822 14.62 23.55 11.68
N ASP A 823 15.65 22.99 12.31
CA ASP A 823 16.88 23.73 12.60
C ASP A 823 17.79 23.75 11.37
N PHE A 824 17.88 24.90 10.71
CA PHE A 824 18.87 25.21 9.66
C PHE A 824 19.89 26.26 10.11
N LYS A 825 20.06 26.47 11.42
CA LYS A 825 21.02 27.42 11.97
C LYS A 825 22.43 27.14 11.44
N ASP A 826 23.12 28.21 11.07
CA ASP A 826 24.47 28.21 10.49
C ASP A 826 24.56 27.72 9.03
N ALA A 827 23.51 27.07 8.50
CA ALA A 827 23.41 26.77 7.08
C ALA A 827 23.01 28.01 6.28
N LYS A 828 23.53 28.10 5.06
CA LYS A 828 23.23 29.16 4.09
C LYS A 828 22.41 28.58 2.95
N TRP A 829 21.48 29.37 2.45
CA TRP A 829 20.84 29.08 1.18
C TRP A 829 21.85 29.22 0.08
N ILE A 830 21.97 28.18 -0.74
CA ILE A 830 22.92 28.18 -1.85
C ILE A 830 22.22 27.84 -3.15
N TRP A 831 22.75 28.41 -4.23
CA TRP A 831 22.37 28.08 -5.60
C TRP A 831 23.56 28.36 -6.54
N SER A 832 23.35 28.33 -7.85
CA SER A 832 24.32 28.89 -8.81
C SER A 832 24.19 30.42 -8.92
N GLY A 833 24.89 31.01 -9.90
CA GLY A 833 25.09 32.46 -10.01
C GLY A 833 23.84 33.30 -10.29
N ASP A 834 22.76 32.72 -10.85
CA ASP A 834 21.47 33.41 -10.98
C ASP A 834 20.32 32.58 -10.42
N LEU A 835 19.93 32.89 -9.19
CA LEU A 835 18.78 32.28 -8.49
C LEU A 835 17.50 32.19 -9.33
N ASN A 836 17.29 33.18 -10.20
CA ASN A 836 15.99 33.37 -10.84
C ASN A 836 15.85 32.56 -12.13
N LEU A 837 16.98 32.31 -12.78
CA LEU A 837 17.00 31.76 -14.12
C LEU A 837 17.66 30.39 -14.15
N ASP A 838 18.48 30.05 -13.16
CA ASP A 838 19.14 28.75 -13.09
C ASP A 838 18.20 27.69 -12.52
N ASN A 839 17.31 27.18 -13.35
CA ASN A 839 16.23 26.28 -12.95
C ASN A 839 16.65 24.83 -12.59
N THR A 840 17.88 24.42 -12.93
CA THR A 840 18.43 23.14 -12.44
C THR A 840 19.92 23.27 -12.20
N VAL A 841 20.34 22.93 -10.97
CA VAL A 841 21.70 23.13 -10.48
C VAL A 841 22.24 21.83 -9.89
N LEU A 842 23.47 21.51 -10.26
CA LEU A 842 24.26 20.47 -9.63
C LEU A 842 25.15 21.10 -8.56
N LEU A 843 25.16 20.54 -7.37
CA LEU A 843 25.91 21.00 -6.22
C LEU A 843 26.82 19.90 -5.71
N ARG A 844 28.05 20.23 -5.30
CA ARG A 844 29.00 19.26 -4.73
C ARG A 844 29.81 19.83 -3.58
N LYS A 845 30.11 18.99 -2.60
CA LYS A 845 31.03 19.31 -1.53
C LYS A 845 31.74 18.06 -0.99
N LYS A 846 33.05 18.17 -0.81
CA LYS A 846 33.84 17.21 -0.04
C LYS A 846 34.01 17.69 1.41
N ILE A 847 33.71 16.82 2.36
CA ILE A 847 33.77 17.06 3.80
C ILE A 847 34.90 16.23 4.41
N GLU A 848 35.90 16.91 4.94
CA GLU A 848 37.04 16.31 5.64
C GLU A 848 36.81 16.39 7.15
N LYS A 849 36.91 15.25 7.87
CA LYS A 849 36.88 15.21 9.35
C LYS A 849 37.95 14.25 9.88
N PRO A 850 39.22 14.70 9.95
CA PRO A 850 40.37 13.84 10.22
C PRO A 850 40.33 13.13 11.59
N ASP A 851 39.59 13.68 12.56
CA ASP A 851 39.48 13.12 13.92
C ASP A 851 38.25 12.20 14.14
N ALA A 852 37.40 12.02 13.12
CA ALA A 852 36.20 11.19 13.23
C ALA A 852 36.55 9.69 13.23
N LYS A 853 36.71 9.10 14.41
CA LYS A 853 36.94 7.65 14.55
C LYS A 853 35.65 6.87 14.29
N ARG A 854 35.63 6.09 13.20
CA ARG A 854 34.58 5.11 12.90
C ARG A 854 34.44 4.14 14.09
N ARG A 855 33.25 4.09 14.70
CA ARG A 855 32.98 3.26 15.90
C ARG A 855 32.74 1.78 15.58
N TRP A 856 32.51 1.46 14.31
CA TRP A 856 32.32 0.09 13.81
C TRP A 856 33.46 -0.34 12.88
N THR A 857 33.82 -1.63 12.93
CA THR A 857 34.94 -2.21 12.16
C THR A 857 34.48 -3.13 11.03
N SER A 858 33.18 -3.42 10.97
CA SER A 858 32.56 -4.03 9.79
C SER A 858 32.80 -3.15 8.57
N LYS A 859 33.40 -3.75 7.55
CA LYS A 859 33.44 -3.16 6.21
C LYS A 859 32.17 -3.59 5.48
N PRO A 860 31.60 -2.73 4.62
CA PRO A 860 30.65 -3.21 3.63
C PRO A 860 31.40 -4.23 2.76
N ASP A 861 30.95 -5.49 2.72
CA ASP A 861 31.51 -6.53 1.85
C ASP A 861 31.07 -6.28 0.40
N LEU A 862 31.54 -5.18 -0.19
CA LEU A 862 31.32 -4.82 -1.59
C LEU A 862 32.64 -4.30 -2.15
N ASP A 863 33.28 -5.14 -2.95
CA ASP A 863 34.41 -4.75 -3.79
C ASP A 863 33.90 -3.81 -4.90
N THR A 864 34.34 -2.55 -4.87
CA THR A 864 33.95 -1.50 -5.82
C THR A 864 34.90 -1.39 -7.01
N SER A 865 35.83 -2.34 -7.20
CA SER A 865 36.85 -2.28 -8.27
C SER A 865 36.33 -2.56 -9.69
N PHE A 866 35.03 -2.86 -9.86
CA PHE A 866 34.41 -3.13 -11.16
C PHE A 866 33.29 -2.15 -11.49
N THR A 867 33.59 -0.85 -11.54
CA THR A 867 32.69 0.14 -12.14
C THR A 867 32.96 0.19 -13.66
N PRO A 868 32.04 -0.26 -14.54
CA PRO A 868 32.21 -0.07 -15.97
C PRO A 868 32.01 1.40 -16.32
N SER A 869 32.90 1.94 -17.15
CA SER A 869 32.98 3.34 -17.58
C SER A 869 31.81 3.83 -18.46
N SER A 870 30.63 3.19 -18.41
CA SER A 870 29.51 3.44 -19.34
C SER A 870 28.36 4.28 -18.76
N VAL A 871 28.56 4.94 -17.62
CA VAL A 871 27.72 6.07 -17.22
C VAL A 871 28.25 7.29 -17.99
N THR A 872 27.91 7.36 -19.28
CA THR A 872 28.03 8.52 -20.18
C THR A 872 26.93 8.49 -21.25
N PRO A 873 25.85 9.30 -21.13
CA PRO A 873 24.82 9.36 -22.14
C PRO A 873 25.39 10.02 -23.39
N THR A 874 25.18 9.39 -24.54
CA THR A 874 25.52 9.99 -25.84
C THR A 874 24.28 10.46 -26.57
N LYS A 875 24.29 11.78 -26.77
CA LYS A 875 23.67 12.65 -27.78
C LYS A 875 22.18 12.95 -27.71
#